data_AF-A0A8C7JEX7-F1
#
_entry.id   AF-A0A8C7JEX7-F1
#
_cell.length_a   1.000
_cell.length_b   1.000
_cell.length_c   1.000
_cell.angle_alpha   90.00
_cell.angle_beta   90.00
_cell.angle_gamma   90.00
#
_symmetry.space_group_name_H-M   'P 1'
#
loop_
_entity.id
_entity.type
_entity.pdbx_description
1 polymer ?
#
loop_
_entity_poly.entity_id
_entity_poly.type
_entity_poly.pdbx_seq_one_letter_code
_entity_poly.pdbx_strand_id
1 'polypeptide(L)'
;MKTFCGRANPATGALDWVEESEEYDYHQEIARSCYADMLHDHDRNEKYYQGIRAAVSRVKARGEKVIVLDIGTGTGLLSMMAVTAGADYCYAVEVFKPMADAAFRIVKKNGFSDKIKIINKHSTEVTVGLDGDMQTRANVLVTELFDTELIGEGALPSYEHAHLNLVQAGCEAVPHRATVYAQLVESEQLWSWAQLQPMEVDGHKLLPPPAVSHCAGAHSVCDIQLSQVPPHRFTPLGPLCTMFSVDFSKPVSSAPQSHSSSFPAQSSGRAQVVLSWWDIDMDPSGSIVCSMAPSWTYPDPQSAPWRDHWMQSVYFLPVERRVAEGEELSLTVSHDDYSLWYSLQPDSEAPPCRPCCVCQAHLVWTRTRFGELNDRQRTQSYVRALRSVIKPDSVCVGVSDGSLLPIFAHMLGAKKVLNANSMRGVQILGIRPDQLSSTDLAGEQISVLIGEPYFSTSLLPWHSLYFWYCRTALVRLLTPNATILPCSATLCMVAVEFQDLWRIRAPCGTCEGFDVGPMDEMVQQSLDFRESHEAEPQPLWEYPCRALTQPRAVMTFDFLQCVPEQPIRCQGSLPFTRRGRCHGVALWMEYQLNDDIKVSMGLTRPVSEEGACEWSLHRKQGVYFFRSPWESSGDGRASVSYSFTFEPSIGDIKMDFTVASQ
;
A
#
# COMPACT_ATOMS: atom_id res chain seq x y z
N MET A 1 21.17 -20.63 -13.24
CA MET A 1 22.13 -20.17 -12.22
C MET A 1 21.30 -19.66 -11.04
N LYS A 2 21.84 -19.05 -9.99
CA LYS A 2 21.09 -18.73 -8.76
C LYS A 2 21.18 -17.25 -8.44
N THR A 3 20.13 -16.65 -7.88
CA THR A 3 20.07 -15.24 -7.47
C THR A 3 20.10 -15.13 -5.95
N PHE A 4 20.55 -13.99 -5.43
CA PHE A 4 20.53 -13.71 -3.99
C PHE A 4 19.51 -12.62 -3.71
N CYS A 5 18.51 -12.93 -2.89
CA CYS A 5 17.44 -12.00 -2.56
C CYS A 5 17.56 -11.56 -1.10
N GLY A 6 17.46 -10.25 -0.88
CA GLY A 6 17.43 -9.68 0.46
C GLY A 6 16.13 -10.03 1.18
N ARG A 7 16.19 -10.60 2.38
CA ARG A 7 15.03 -10.92 3.22
C ARG A 7 15.28 -10.35 4.61
N ALA A 8 14.31 -9.60 5.15
CA ALA A 8 14.34 -9.23 6.55
C ALA A 8 14.27 -10.50 7.39
N ASN A 9 15.24 -10.71 8.27
CA ASN A 9 15.29 -11.82 9.20
C ASN A 9 14.71 -11.37 10.56
N PRO A 10 13.53 -11.85 10.95
CA PRO A 10 12.91 -11.46 12.22
C PRO A 10 13.69 -11.87 13.48
N ALA A 11 14.56 -12.88 13.41
CA ALA A 11 15.40 -13.28 14.53
C ALA A 11 16.58 -12.31 14.75
N THR A 12 17.14 -11.75 13.67
CA THR A 12 18.31 -10.86 13.74
C THR A 12 17.99 -9.38 13.54
N GLY A 13 16.78 -9.06 13.06
CA GLY A 13 16.35 -7.72 12.67
C GLY A 13 17.09 -7.15 11.45
N ALA A 14 18.01 -7.92 10.86
CA ALA A 14 18.84 -7.52 9.74
C ALA A 14 18.21 -7.94 8.40
N LEU A 15 18.72 -7.36 7.32
CA LEU A 15 18.48 -7.83 5.96
C LEU A 15 19.53 -8.92 5.64
N ASP A 16 19.11 -10.17 5.58
CA ASP A 16 19.95 -11.31 5.20
C ASP A 16 19.79 -11.62 3.71
N TRP A 17 20.71 -12.42 3.16
CA TRP A 17 20.67 -12.86 1.77
C TRP A 17 20.32 -14.34 1.68
N VAL A 18 19.25 -14.66 0.95
CA VAL A 18 18.83 -16.03 0.69
C VAL A 18 19.12 -16.36 -0.77
N GLU A 19 19.64 -17.55 -1.02
CA GLU A 19 19.90 -18.05 -2.37
C GLU A 19 18.61 -18.62 -2.98
N GLU A 20 18.21 -18.11 -4.13
CA GLU A 20 16.94 -18.40 -4.79
C GLU A 20 17.15 -18.81 -6.27
N SER A 21 16.09 -19.33 -6.88
CA SER A 21 16.04 -19.58 -8.33
C SER A 21 16.17 -18.27 -9.11
N GLU A 22 16.77 -18.29 -10.31
CA GLU A 22 16.76 -17.14 -11.23
C GLU A 22 15.36 -16.63 -11.57
N GLU A 23 14.36 -17.51 -11.51
CA GLU A 23 12.96 -17.18 -11.79
C GLU A 23 12.23 -16.63 -10.55
N TYR A 24 12.91 -16.53 -9.41
CA TYR A 24 12.30 -16.09 -8.15
C TYR A 24 11.72 -14.67 -8.23
N ASP A 25 12.47 -13.74 -8.82
CA ASP A 25 12.02 -12.35 -8.94
C ASP A 25 10.74 -12.28 -9.80
N TYR A 26 10.68 -13.08 -10.88
CA TYR A 26 9.47 -13.21 -11.70
C TYR A 26 8.29 -13.78 -10.91
N HIS A 27 8.49 -14.83 -10.12
CA HIS A 27 7.42 -15.39 -9.31
C HIS A 27 6.90 -14.42 -8.25
N GLN A 28 7.78 -13.66 -7.60
CA GLN A 28 7.34 -12.64 -6.63
C GLN A 28 6.57 -11.51 -7.30
N GLU A 29 7.06 -11.03 -8.45
CA GLU A 29 6.40 -9.98 -9.23
C GLU A 29 5.02 -10.45 -9.72
N ILE A 30 4.91 -11.66 -10.27
CA ILE A 30 3.63 -12.23 -10.71
C ILE A 30 2.68 -12.46 -9.53
N ALA A 31 3.16 -13.09 -8.45
CA ALA A 31 2.32 -13.43 -7.29
C ALA A 31 1.71 -12.19 -6.64
N ARG A 32 2.42 -11.06 -6.69
CA ARG A 32 1.98 -9.79 -6.09
C ARG A 32 1.46 -8.78 -7.11
N SER A 33 1.39 -9.16 -8.39
CA SER A 33 0.91 -8.29 -9.44
C SER A 33 -0.55 -7.89 -9.25
N CYS A 34 -0.89 -6.74 -9.81
CA CYS A 34 -2.25 -6.19 -9.80
C CYS A 34 -3.16 -6.79 -10.90
N TYR A 35 -2.63 -7.66 -11.77
CA TYR A 35 -3.34 -8.18 -12.94
C TYR A 35 -4.66 -8.87 -12.60
N ALA A 36 -4.75 -9.55 -11.45
CA ALA A 36 -6.00 -10.17 -11.02
C ALA A 36 -7.09 -9.13 -10.74
N ASP A 37 -6.78 -8.09 -9.96
CA ASP A 37 -7.73 -7.00 -9.67
C ASP A 37 -8.14 -6.25 -10.95
N MET A 38 -7.17 -5.95 -11.81
CA MET A 38 -7.37 -5.35 -13.13
C MET A 38 -8.38 -6.14 -13.99
N LEU A 39 -8.32 -7.47 -13.97
CA LEU A 39 -9.28 -8.32 -14.69
C LEU A 39 -10.66 -8.37 -14.02
N HIS A 40 -10.74 -8.17 -12.70
CA HIS A 40 -12.00 -8.06 -11.95
C HIS A 40 -12.60 -6.64 -11.94
N ASP A 41 -11.88 -5.64 -12.45
CA ASP A 41 -12.40 -4.28 -12.61
C ASP A 41 -13.31 -4.19 -13.84
N HIS A 42 -14.57 -4.59 -13.63
CA HIS A 42 -15.60 -4.58 -14.66
C HIS A 42 -15.87 -3.19 -15.24
N ASP A 43 -15.82 -2.12 -14.42
CA ASP A 43 -16.05 -0.77 -14.92
C ASP A 43 -14.92 -0.38 -15.88
N ARG A 44 -13.65 -0.57 -15.50
CA ARG A 44 -12.52 -0.32 -16.37
C ARG A 44 -12.64 -1.09 -17.68
N ASN A 45 -12.88 -2.40 -17.59
CA ASN A 45 -12.91 -3.29 -18.75
C ASN A 45 -14.04 -2.89 -19.73
N GLU A 46 -15.24 -2.60 -19.22
CA GLU A 46 -16.36 -2.15 -20.06
C GLU A 46 -16.08 -0.77 -20.70
N LYS A 47 -15.51 0.19 -19.95
CA LYS A 47 -15.20 1.52 -20.47
C LYS A 47 -14.14 1.49 -21.57
N TYR A 48 -13.07 0.71 -21.39
CA TYR A 48 -12.10 0.47 -22.46
C TYR A 48 -12.76 -0.17 -23.68
N TYR A 49 -13.61 -1.19 -23.48
CA TYR A 49 -14.25 -1.87 -24.59
C TYR A 49 -15.17 -0.92 -25.39
N GLN A 50 -15.94 -0.07 -24.70
CA GLN A 50 -16.76 0.97 -25.34
C GLN A 50 -15.91 1.98 -26.12
N GLY A 51 -14.82 2.48 -25.51
CA GLY A 51 -13.88 3.40 -26.16
C GLY A 51 -13.24 2.81 -27.42
N ILE A 52 -12.75 1.57 -27.31
CA ILE A 52 -12.16 0.81 -28.42
C ILE A 52 -13.18 0.62 -29.55
N ARG A 53 -14.42 0.20 -29.24
CA ARG A 53 -15.49 0.06 -30.24
C ARG A 53 -15.77 1.37 -30.96
N ALA A 54 -15.82 2.48 -30.23
CA ALA A 54 -16.05 3.80 -30.79
C ALA A 54 -14.88 4.24 -31.71
N ALA A 55 -13.64 4.09 -31.27
CA ALA A 55 -12.45 4.41 -32.05
C ALA A 55 -12.35 3.59 -33.35
N VAL A 56 -12.50 2.26 -33.25
CA VAL A 56 -12.50 1.35 -34.40
C VAL A 56 -13.61 1.72 -35.39
N SER A 57 -14.81 2.04 -34.89
CA SER A 57 -15.92 2.46 -35.75
C SER A 57 -15.65 3.77 -36.49
N ARG A 58 -15.03 4.76 -35.84
CA ARG A 58 -14.66 6.04 -36.47
C ARG A 58 -13.64 5.85 -37.59
N VAL A 59 -12.60 5.03 -37.38
CA VAL A 59 -11.59 4.74 -38.42
C VAL A 59 -12.23 4.02 -39.61
N LYS A 60 -13.08 3.02 -39.36
CA LYS A 60 -13.81 2.33 -40.42
C LYS A 60 -14.75 3.24 -41.21
N ALA A 61 -15.41 4.19 -40.53
CA ALA A 61 -16.28 5.15 -41.20
C ALA A 61 -15.51 6.06 -42.18
N ARG A 62 -14.18 6.22 -42.01
CA ARG A 62 -13.29 6.89 -42.96
C ARG A 62 -12.85 6.00 -44.13
N GLY A 63 -13.25 4.73 -44.15
CA GLY A 63 -12.85 3.75 -45.17
C GLY A 63 -11.40 3.27 -45.02
N GLU A 64 -10.78 3.49 -43.87
CA GLU A 64 -9.40 3.10 -43.58
C GLU A 64 -9.31 1.70 -42.96
N LYS A 65 -8.18 1.04 -43.20
CA LYS A 65 -7.81 -0.17 -42.44
C LYS A 65 -7.49 0.23 -41.01
N VAL A 66 -7.99 -0.55 -40.04
CA VAL A 66 -7.79 -0.29 -38.61
C VAL A 66 -6.57 -1.07 -38.12
N ILE A 67 -5.48 -0.36 -37.85
CA ILE A 67 -4.25 -0.90 -37.28
C ILE A 67 -4.10 -0.36 -35.86
N VAL A 68 -4.15 -1.25 -34.90
CA VAL A 68 -4.09 -0.92 -33.47
C VAL A 68 -2.68 -1.16 -32.95
N LEU A 69 -2.19 -0.25 -32.12
CA LEU A 69 -1.04 -0.44 -31.26
C LEU A 69 -1.53 -0.44 -29.81
N ASP A 70 -1.34 -1.56 -29.13
CA ASP A 70 -1.67 -1.78 -27.72
C ASP A 70 -0.37 -1.80 -26.91
N ILE A 71 -0.12 -0.76 -26.10
CA ILE A 71 1.12 -0.64 -25.31
C ILE A 71 0.84 -1.00 -23.86
N GLY A 72 1.64 -1.94 -23.31
CA GLY A 72 1.40 -2.51 -21.99
C GLY A 72 0.25 -3.53 -22.06
N THR A 73 0.30 -4.43 -23.03
CA THR A 73 -0.86 -5.28 -23.36
C THR A 73 -1.24 -6.25 -22.23
N GLY A 74 -0.32 -6.54 -21.30
CA GLY A 74 -0.57 -7.45 -20.18
C GLY A 74 -1.05 -8.82 -20.68
N THR A 75 -2.32 -9.13 -20.45
CA THR A 75 -2.94 -10.40 -20.89
C THR A 75 -3.33 -10.44 -22.37
N GLY A 76 -3.23 -9.32 -23.10
CA GLY A 76 -3.78 -9.19 -24.45
C GLY A 76 -5.25 -8.79 -24.50
N LEU A 77 -5.88 -8.48 -23.35
CA LEU A 77 -7.32 -8.21 -23.25
C LEU A 77 -7.78 -7.10 -24.20
N LEU A 78 -7.11 -5.95 -24.17
CA LEU A 78 -7.49 -4.78 -24.97
C LEU A 78 -7.28 -5.04 -26.48
N SER A 79 -6.20 -5.73 -26.86
CA SER A 79 -6.00 -6.22 -28.22
C SER A 79 -7.10 -7.16 -28.70
N MET A 80 -7.57 -8.08 -27.85
CA MET A 80 -8.70 -8.96 -28.19
C MET A 80 -10.01 -8.18 -28.35
N MET A 81 -10.29 -7.21 -27.46
CA MET A 81 -11.43 -6.28 -27.59
C MET A 81 -11.37 -5.49 -28.91
N ALA A 82 -10.18 -5.09 -29.34
CA ALA A 82 -10.01 -4.37 -30.59
C ALA A 82 -10.32 -5.25 -31.81
N VAL A 83 -9.84 -6.50 -31.83
CA VAL A 83 -10.14 -7.44 -32.91
C VAL A 83 -11.64 -7.77 -32.98
N THR A 84 -12.31 -7.95 -31.86
CA THR A 84 -13.77 -8.20 -31.82
C THR A 84 -14.59 -6.97 -32.22
N ALA A 85 -14.12 -5.75 -31.89
CA ALA A 85 -14.67 -4.50 -32.42
C ALA A 85 -14.44 -4.35 -33.94
N GLY A 86 -13.57 -5.20 -34.50
CA GLY A 86 -13.34 -5.36 -35.92
C GLY A 86 -12.06 -4.69 -36.42
N ALA A 87 -11.08 -4.44 -35.55
CA ALA A 87 -9.74 -4.06 -35.99
C ALA A 87 -9.18 -5.10 -36.99
N ASP A 88 -8.43 -4.62 -37.98
CA ASP A 88 -7.86 -5.49 -39.01
C ASP A 88 -6.58 -6.18 -38.52
N TYR A 89 -5.80 -5.49 -37.68
CA TYR A 89 -4.59 -6.03 -37.08
C TYR A 89 -4.22 -5.26 -35.80
N CYS A 90 -3.63 -5.95 -34.83
CA CYS A 90 -3.14 -5.36 -33.58
C CYS A 90 -1.67 -5.73 -33.35
N TYR A 91 -0.85 -4.74 -33.02
CA TYR A 91 0.48 -4.93 -32.45
C TYR A 91 0.37 -4.72 -30.94
N ALA A 92 0.68 -5.75 -30.17
CA ALA A 92 0.51 -5.77 -28.73
C ALA A 92 1.89 -5.85 -28.07
N VAL A 93 2.29 -4.81 -27.32
CA VAL A 93 3.63 -4.65 -26.78
C VAL A 93 3.61 -4.91 -25.27
N GLU A 94 4.48 -5.80 -24.81
CA GLU A 94 4.64 -6.13 -23.39
C GLU A 94 6.14 -6.24 -23.06
N VAL A 95 6.61 -5.48 -22.08
CA VAL A 95 8.02 -5.50 -21.69
C VAL A 95 8.33 -6.71 -20.82
N PHE A 96 7.40 -7.10 -19.95
CA PHE A 96 7.62 -8.14 -18.98
C PHE A 96 7.42 -9.52 -19.62
N LYS A 97 8.55 -10.22 -19.83
CA LYS A 97 8.59 -11.47 -20.61
C LYS A 97 7.57 -12.53 -20.16
N PRO A 98 7.41 -12.85 -18.86
CA PRO A 98 6.41 -13.83 -18.43
C PRO A 98 4.99 -13.44 -18.84
N MET A 99 4.65 -12.14 -18.78
CA MET A 99 3.35 -11.64 -19.23
C MET A 99 3.21 -11.66 -20.75
N ALA A 100 4.26 -11.35 -21.52
CA ALA A 100 4.21 -11.49 -22.97
C ALA A 100 3.97 -12.94 -23.40
N ASP A 101 4.60 -13.90 -22.70
CA ASP A 101 4.39 -15.33 -22.93
C ASP A 101 2.96 -15.76 -22.54
N ALA A 102 2.39 -15.20 -21.46
CA ALA A 102 1.00 -15.40 -21.07
C ALA A 102 0.03 -14.80 -22.10
N ALA A 103 0.24 -13.57 -22.55
CA ALA A 103 -0.54 -12.91 -23.60
C ALA A 103 -0.59 -13.74 -24.87
N PHE A 104 0.55 -14.27 -25.31
CA PHE A 104 0.63 -15.16 -26.47
C PHE A 104 -0.27 -16.39 -26.30
N ARG A 105 -0.24 -17.04 -25.13
CA ARG A 105 -1.09 -18.20 -24.83
C ARG A 105 -2.57 -17.84 -24.80
N ILE A 106 -2.93 -16.72 -24.19
CA ILE A 106 -4.31 -16.23 -24.07
C ILE A 106 -4.86 -15.88 -25.46
N VAL A 107 -4.14 -15.08 -26.25
CA VAL A 107 -4.52 -14.71 -27.62
C VAL A 107 -4.71 -15.95 -28.50
N LYS A 108 -3.82 -16.93 -28.38
CA LYS A 108 -3.93 -18.21 -29.10
C LYS A 108 -5.15 -19.01 -28.67
N LYS A 109 -5.40 -19.11 -27.36
CA LYS A 109 -6.54 -19.85 -26.80
C LYS A 109 -7.87 -19.26 -27.26
N ASN A 110 -7.95 -17.94 -27.39
CA ASN A 110 -9.14 -17.23 -27.87
C ASN A 110 -9.23 -17.12 -29.40
N GLY A 111 -8.28 -17.70 -30.16
CA GLY A 111 -8.36 -17.79 -31.62
C GLY A 111 -7.99 -16.52 -32.39
N PHE A 112 -7.22 -15.61 -31.79
CA PHE A 112 -6.86 -14.31 -32.41
C PHE A 112 -5.41 -14.24 -32.94
N SER A 113 -4.68 -15.36 -32.98
CA SER A 113 -3.25 -15.39 -33.40
C SER A 113 -2.99 -14.82 -34.79
N ASP A 114 -3.95 -14.89 -35.71
CA ASP A 114 -3.76 -14.38 -37.08
C ASP A 114 -3.83 -12.84 -37.17
N LYS A 115 -4.37 -12.18 -36.14
CA LYS A 115 -4.64 -10.74 -36.13
C LYS A 115 -3.92 -9.97 -35.03
N ILE A 116 -3.34 -10.65 -34.04
CA ILE A 116 -2.64 -10.03 -32.92
C ILE A 116 -1.20 -10.54 -32.89
N LYS A 117 -0.24 -9.62 -33.03
CA LYS A 117 1.19 -9.91 -32.87
C LYS A 117 1.66 -9.41 -31.50
N ILE A 118 2.08 -10.33 -30.65
CA ILE A 118 2.76 -9.99 -29.39
C ILE A 118 4.22 -9.62 -29.67
N ILE A 119 4.67 -8.50 -29.12
CA ILE A 119 6.05 -7.99 -29.21
C ILE A 119 6.58 -7.88 -27.78
N ASN A 120 7.53 -8.74 -27.42
CA ASN A 120 8.17 -8.68 -26.11
C ASN A 120 9.34 -7.68 -26.10
N LYS A 121 9.02 -6.40 -25.94
CA LYS A 121 9.96 -5.26 -25.86
C LYS A 121 9.35 -4.14 -25.03
N HIS A 122 10.18 -3.21 -24.57
CA HIS A 122 9.65 -1.92 -24.15
C HIS A 122 9.19 -1.12 -25.38
N SER A 123 8.13 -0.32 -25.25
CA SER A 123 7.55 0.42 -26.38
C SER A 123 8.52 1.39 -27.05
N THR A 124 9.45 1.95 -26.27
CA THR A 124 10.53 2.84 -26.74
C THR A 124 11.60 2.15 -27.58
N GLU A 125 11.59 0.82 -27.65
CA GLU A 125 12.52 0.00 -28.44
C GLU A 125 11.86 -0.59 -29.69
N VAL A 126 10.55 -0.40 -29.85
CA VAL A 126 9.77 -0.87 -30.99
C VAL A 126 10.08 0.02 -32.19
N THR A 127 10.27 -0.60 -33.35
CA THR A 127 10.58 0.11 -34.60
C THR A 127 9.58 -0.21 -35.72
N VAL A 128 9.38 0.76 -36.62
CA VAL A 128 8.54 0.60 -37.81
C VAL A 128 9.43 0.49 -39.05
N GLY A 129 9.22 -0.56 -39.85
CA GLY A 129 9.96 -0.78 -41.11
C GLY A 129 9.88 -2.23 -41.58
N LEU A 130 10.49 -2.54 -42.73
CA LEU A 130 10.50 -3.89 -43.30
C LEU A 130 11.12 -4.91 -42.32
N ASP A 131 12.24 -4.54 -41.71
CA ASP A 131 12.95 -5.34 -40.69
C ASP A 131 12.56 -4.95 -39.26
N GLY A 132 11.54 -4.09 -39.12
CA GLY A 132 11.06 -3.60 -37.83
C GLY A 132 10.06 -4.55 -37.17
N ASP A 133 9.73 -4.23 -35.92
CA ASP A 133 8.71 -4.97 -35.16
C ASP A 133 7.31 -4.75 -35.74
N MET A 134 7.05 -3.54 -36.24
CA MET A 134 5.82 -3.12 -36.89
C MET A 134 6.05 -2.86 -38.37
N GLN A 135 5.14 -3.32 -39.23
CA GLN A 135 5.26 -3.12 -40.68
C GLN A 135 4.75 -1.74 -41.12
N THR A 136 3.88 -1.13 -40.33
CA THR A 136 3.34 0.22 -40.58
C THR A 136 2.94 0.88 -39.28
N ARG A 137 2.84 2.20 -39.27
CA ARG A 137 2.36 2.97 -38.13
C ARG A 137 0.88 2.71 -37.87
N ALA A 138 0.49 2.60 -36.61
CA ALA A 138 -0.89 2.39 -36.19
C ALA A 138 -1.72 3.67 -36.31
N ASN A 139 -3.03 3.54 -36.54
CA ASN A 139 -3.99 4.66 -36.55
C ASN A 139 -4.97 4.62 -35.35
N VAL A 140 -4.84 3.62 -34.48
CA VAL A 140 -5.48 3.56 -33.16
C VAL A 140 -4.41 3.20 -32.13
N LEU A 141 -4.25 4.05 -31.12
CA LEU A 141 -3.38 3.82 -29.97
C LEU A 141 -4.24 3.43 -28.77
N VAL A 142 -3.96 2.27 -28.18
CA VAL A 142 -4.60 1.82 -26.95
C VAL A 142 -3.50 1.61 -25.91
N THR A 143 -3.68 2.14 -24.70
CA THR A 143 -2.73 1.89 -23.61
C THR A 143 -3.48 1.86 -22.30
N GLU A 144 -2.96 1.09 -21.35
CA GLU A 144 -3.32 1.18 -19.94
C GLU A 144 -2.01 1.12 -19.14
N LEU A 145 -1.36 2.28 -19.04
CA LEU A 145 -0.06 2.50 -18.38
C LEU A 145 -0.21 3.51 -17.24
N PHE A 146 -1.38 3.51 -16.61
CA PHE A 146 -1.75 4.51 -15.63
C PHE A 146 -1.64 3.89 -14.24
N ASP A 147 -1.12 4.65 -13.29
CA ASP A 147 -1.11 4.29 -11.88
C ASP A 147 -2.02 5.25 -11.10
N THR A 148 -1.98 5.17 -9.77
CA THR A 148 -2.71 6.12 -8.90
C THR A 148 -2.30 7.58 -9.14
N GLU A 149 -1.07 7.88 -9.57
CA GLU A 149 -0.62 9.23 -9.97
C GLU A 149 -0.86 9.56 -11.46
N LEU A 150 -1.56 8.70 -12.21
CA LEU A 150 -1.74 8.73 -13.67
C LEU A 150 -0.44 8.48 -14.47
N ILE A 151 0.66 9.11 -14.09
CA ILE A 151 1.90 9.16 -14.88
C ILE A 151 3.05 8.32 -14.30
N GLY A 152 2.89 7.73 -13.11
CA GLY A 152 3.96 7.08 -12.34
C GLY A 152 4.52 5.81 -12.97
N GLU A 153 3.79 5.21 -13.92
CA GLU A 153 4.24 4.06 -14.72
C GLU A 153 4.77 4.45 -16.11
N GLY A 154 5.11 5.74 -16.31
CA GLY A 154 5.76 6.20 -17.53
C GLY A 154 4.81 6.37 -18.72
N ALA A 155 3.55 6.71 -18.44
CA ALA A 155 2.57 7.04 -19.48
C ALA A 155 3.09 8.14 -20.41
N LEU A 156 3.56 9.28 -19.87
CA LEU A 156 4.02 10.43 -20.68
C LEU A 156 5.15 10.08 -21.66
N PRO A 157 6.29 9.50 -21.22
CA PRO A 157 7.37 9.14 -22.15
C PRO A 157 6.95 8.04 -23.15
N SER A 158 6.08 7.11 -22.75
CA SER A 158 5.56 6.07 -23.66
C SER A 158 4.69 6.66 -24.76
N TYR A 159 3.77 7.57 -24.42
CA TYR A 159 2.94 8.29 -25.40
C TYR A 159 3.78 9.21 -26.29
N GLU A 160 4.74 9.96 -25.72
CA GLU A 160 5.65 10.82 -26.49
C GLU A 160 6.40 10.01 -27.56
N HIS A 161 7.00 8.88 -27.17
CA HIS A 161 7.67 7.98 -28.11
C HIS A 161 6.71 7.41 -29.16
N ALA A 162 5.53 6.96 -28.75
CA ALA A 162 4.54 6.38 -29.66
C ALA A 162 4.12 7.38 -30.76
N HIS A 163 3.83 8.63 -30.40
CA HIS A 163 3.49 9.70 -31.34
C HIS A 163 4.64 10.01 -32.32
N LEU A 164 5.87 10.02 -31.83
CA LEU A 164 7.04 10.27 -32.67
C LEU A 164 7.30 9.11 -33.65
N ASN A 165 7.16 7.86 -33.20
CA ASN A 165 7.76 6.72 -33.91
C ASN A 165 6.76 5.65 -34.41
N LEU A 166 5.63 5.47 -33.73
CA LEU A 166 4.81 4.25 -33.87
C LEU A 166 3.40 4.50 -34.42
N VAL A 167 2.84 5.70 -34.26
CA VAL A 167 1.48 6.02 -34.72
C VAL A 167 1.47 7.06 -35.84
N GLN A 168 0.35 7.12 -36.55
CA GLN A 168 0.08 8.09 -37.60
C GLN A 168 -0.37 9.43 -37.00
N ALA A 169 -0.14 10.53 -37.72
CA ALA A 169 -0.69 11.82 -37.31
C ALA A 169 -2.23 11.78 -37.31
N GLY A 170 -2.85 12.23 -36.22
CA GLY A 170 -4.30 12.18 -36.06
C GLY A 170 -4.86 10.78 -35.78
N CYS A 171 -4.06 9.90 -35.16
CA CYS A 171 -4.55 8.61 -34.68
C CYS A 171 -5.67 8.80 -33.65
N GLU A 172 -6.59 7.83 -33.59
CA GLU A 172 -7.48 7.71 -32.43
C GLU A 172 -6.67 7.20 -31.23
N ALA A 173 -6.99 7.66 -30.03
CA ALA A 173 -6.39 7.15 -28.79
C ALA A 173 -7.48 6.68 -27.82
N VAL A 174 -7.23 5.57 -27.12
CA VAL A 174 -8.05 5.05 -26.03
C VAL A 174 -7.13 4.73 -24.82
N PRO A 175 -7.22 5.50 -23.72
CA PRO A 175 -8.09 6.65 -23.55
C PRO A 175 -7.72 7.82 -24.48
N HIS A 176 -8.70 8.68 -24.76
CA HIS A 176 -8.52 9.88 -25.58
C HIS A 176 -7.88 11.01 -24.78
N ARG A 177 -8.30 11.20 -23.52
CA ARG A 177 -7.80 12.25 -22.63
C ARG A 177 -7.84 11.79 -21.19
N ALA A 178 -6.85 12.21 -20.40
CA ALA A 178 -6.91 12.15 -18.94
C ALA A 178 -7.04 13.56 -18.35
N THR A 179 -7.73 13.69 -17.22
CA THR A 179 -7.81 14.93 -16.44
C THR A 179 -7.46 14.66 -14.99
N VAL A 180 -6.49 15.40 -14.44
CA VAL A 180 -6.11 15.32 -13.02
C VAL A 180 -6.85 16.40 -12.23
N TYR A 181 -7.46 15.99 -11.13
CA TYR A 181 -8.18 16.84 -10.20
C TYR A 181 -7.45 16.96 -8.88
N ALA A 182 -7.69 18.08 -8.18
CA ALA A 182 -7.19 18.28 -6.83
C ALA A 182 -8.16 19.08 -5.97
N GLN A 183 -8.20 18.77 -4.68
CA GLN A 183 -8.97 19.51 -3.69
C GLN A 183 -8.11 19.80 -2.46
N LEU A 184 -8.03 21.07 -2.10
CA LEU A 184 -7.33 21.52 -0.89
C LEU A 184 -8.22 21.30 0.34
N VAL A 185 -7.70 20.63 1.37
CA VAL A 185 -8.44 20.31 2.59
C VAL A 185 -7.62 20.57 3.86
N GLU A 186 -8.35 20.86 4.95
CA GLU A 186 -7.86 20.70 6.32
C GLU A 186 -8.15 19.27 6.77
N SER A 187 -7.18 18.54 7.31
CA SER A 187 -7.41 17.22 7.91
C SER A 187 -6.34 16.86 8.93
N GLU A 188 -6.71 16.88 10.22
CA GLU A 188 -5.80 16.48 11.29
C GLU A 188 -5.35 15.03 11.17
N GLN A 189 -6.23 14.13 10.71
CA GLN A 189 -5.92 12.71 10.55
C GLN A 189 -4.86 12.50 9.46
N LEU A 190 -5.07 13.06 8.26
CA LEU A 190 -4.12 12.89 7.16
C LEU A 190 -2.83 13.67 7.43
N TRP A 191 -2.93 14.90 7.95
CA TRP A 191 -1.76 15.71 8.31
C TRP A 191 -0.87 15.02 9.35
N SER A 192 -1.46 14.22 10.26
CA SER A 192 -0.70 13.41 11.22
C SER A 192 0.20 12.35 10.59
N TRP A 193 0.06 12.05 9.30
CA TRP A 193 0.93 11.13 8.56
C TRP A 193 2.14 11.82 7.92
N ALA A 194 2.14 13.15 7.88
CA ALA A 194 3.23 13.95 7.35
C ALA A 194 3.94 14.77 8.42
N GLN A 195 3.28 15.18 9.50
CA GLN A 195 3.88 16.01 10.53
C GLN A 195 3.69 15.41 11.91
N LEU A 196 4.77 15.40 12.71
CA LEU A 196 4.68 15.08 14.12
C LEU A 196 3.94 16.21 14.85
N GLN A 197 3.02 15.87 15.73
CA GLN A 197 2.21 16.81 16.48
C GLN A 197 2.76 17.00 17.90
N PRO A 198 2.58 18.17 18.52
CA PRO A 198 2.86 18.35 19.94
C PRO A 198 2.11 17.35 20.80
N MET A 199 2.78 16.81 21.80
CA MET A 199 2.20 15.86 22.76
C MET A 199 2.44 16.28 24.20
N GLU A 200 1.53 15.89 25.08
CA GLU A 200 1.66 16.13 26.52
C GLU A 200 1.92 14.82 27.26
N VAL A 201 2.99 14.80 28.05
CA VAL A 201 3.41 13.67 28.86
C VAL A 201 3.74 14.18 30.25
N ASP A 202 2.97 13.75 31.25
CA ASP A 202 3.13 14.12 32.66
C ASP A 202 3.18 15.64 32.92
N GLY A 203 2.34 16.41 32.22
CA GLY A 203 2.30 17.87 32.35
C GLY A 203 3.41 18.61 31.59
N HIS A 204 4.30 17.89 30.92
CA HIS A 204 5.31 18.45 30.03
C HIS A 204 4.85 18.37 28.58
N LYS A 205 5.08 19.45 27.83
CA LYS A 205 4.77 19.51 26.38
C LYS A 205 6.03 19.14 25.58
N LEU A 206 5.97 18.03 24.85
CA LEU A 206 6.99 17.65 23.88
C LEU A 206 6.61 18.25 22.51
N LEU A 207 7.52 19.05 21.97
CA LEU A 207 7.36 19.69 20.67
C LEU A 207 8.16 18.93 19.60
N PRO A 208 7.64 18.84 18.37
CA PRO A 208 8.41 18.35 17.24
C PRO A 208 9.69 19.17 17.03
N PRO A 209 10.79 18.54 16.57
CA PRO A 209 11.97 19.28 16.16
C PRO A 209 11.63 20.28 15.05
N PRO A 210 12.16 21.53 15.09
CA PRO A 210 11.88 22.53 14.06
C PRO A 210 12.19 22.04 12.64
N ALA A 211 13.22 21.20 12.47
CA ALA A 211 13.56 20.60 11.18
C ALA A 211 12.41 19.75 10.60
N VAL A 212 11.65 19.03 11.44
CA VAL A 212 10.50 18.24 11.00
C VAL A 212 9.35 19.16 10.60
N SER A 213 9.04 20.16 11.45
CA SER A 213 7.91 21.09 11.23
C SER A 213 8.03 21.98 9.99
N HIS A 214 9.23 22.18 9.46
CA HIS A 214 9.47 22.94 8.22
C HIS A 214 9.87 22.04 7.04
N CYS A 215 9.86 20.72 7.23
CA CYS A 215 10.23 19.78 6.18
C CYS A 215 9.06 19.56 5.22
N ALA A 216 9.37 19.56 3.93
CA ALA A 216 8.38 19.38 2.88
C ALA A 216 7.80 17.94 2.79
N GLY A 217 8.33 17.01 3.59
CA GLY A 217 7.88 15.63 3.65
C GLY A 217 8.68 14.66 2.78
N ALA A 218 8.14 13.46 2.58
CA ALA A 218 8.65 12.49 1.63
C ALA A 218 8.23 12.86 0.21
N HIS A 219 9.07 12.55 -0.78
CA HIS A 219 8.89 12.92 -2.19
C HIS A 219 8.08 11.90 -3.00
N SER A 220 7.36 11.00 -2.32
CA SER A 220 6.49 9.99 -2.92
C SER A 220 5.02 10.31 -2.67
N VAL A 221 4.10 9.79 -3.48
CA VAL A 221 2.67 9.85 -3.20
C VAL A 221 2.31 9.05 -1.94
N CYS A 222 1.19 9.42 -1.32
CA CYS A 222 0.48 8.58 -0.35
C CYS A 222 -0.80 8.09 -1.01
N ASP A 223 -0.71 6.94 -1.66
CA ASP A 223 -1.80 6.18 -2.24
C ASP A 223 -2.63 5.51 -1.13
N ILE A 224 -3.93 5.78 -1.12
CA ILE A 224 -4.88 5.15 -0.18
C ILE A 224 -6.25 4.97 -0.82
N GLN A 225 -7.06 4.05 -0.27
CA GLN A 225 -8.49 3.96 -0.56
C GLN A 225 -9.19 5.16 0.11
N LEU A 226 -9.12 6.34 -0.51
CA LEU A 226 -9.66 7.59 0.05
C LEU A 226 -11.18 7.51 0.31
N SER A 227 -11.87 6.62 -0.40
CA SER A 227 -13.26 6.22 -0.12
C SER A 227 -13.50 5.77 1.32
N GLN A 228 -12.47 5.24 2.01
CA GLN A 228 -12.56 4.82 3.40
C GLN A 228 -12.21 5.93 4.41
N VAL A 229 -11.83 7.12 3.95
CA VAL A 229 -11.66 8.30 4.81
C VAL A 229 -13.01 9.01 4.90
N PRO A 230 -13.69 9.01 6.06
CA PRO A 230 -15.02 9.60 6.17
C PRO A 230 -15.00 11.12 5.89
N PRO A 231 -15.98 11.68 5.16
CA PRO A 231 -16.01 13.12 4.85
C PRO A 231 -15.91 14.05 6.05
N HIS A 232 -16.37 13.63 7.24
CA HIS A 232 -16.26 14.44 8.46
C HIS A 232 -14.83 14.52 9.04
N ARG A 233 -13.87 13.77 8.50
CA ARG A 233 -12.46 13.78 8.91
C ARG A 233 -11.61 14.80 8.16
N PHE A 234 -12.21 15.53 7.22
CA PHE A 234 -11.55 16.62 6.51
C PHE A 234 -12.55 17.73 6.16
N THR A 235 -12.06 18.94 5.99
CA THR A 235 -12.86 20.10 5.60
C THR A 235 -12.31 20.66 4.29
N PRO A 236 -13.09 20.65 3.19
CA PRO A 236 -12.72 21.34 1.97
C PRO A 236 -12.50 22.84 2.20
N LEU A 237 -11.33 23.33 1.79
CA LEU A 237 -10.98 24.75 1.83
C LEU A 237 -11.22 25.42 0.47
N GLY A 238 -11.36 24.64 -0.59
CA GLY A 238 -11.59 25.09 -1.94
C GLY A 238 -12.45 24.12 -2.77
N PRO A 239 -12.83 24.53 -3.99
CA PRO A 239 -13.55 23.68 -4.91
C PRO A 239 -12.65 22.52 -5.38
N LEU A 240 -13.27 21.55 -6.06
CA LEU A 240 -12.53 20.59 -6.86
C LEU A 240 -11.93 21.31 -8.07
N CYS A 241 -10.61 21.41 -8.14
CA CYS A 241 -9.89 22.06 -9.24
C CYS A 241 -9.56 21.05 -10.33
N THR A 242 -9.80 21.43 -11.58
CA THR A 242 -9.21 20.76 -12.75
C THR A 242 -7.79 21.29 -12.92
N MET A 243 -6.79 20.45 -12.67
CA MET A 243 -5.40 20.90 -12.61
C MET A 243 -4.75 20.92 -13.99
N PHE A 244 -4.77 19.77 -14.68
CA PHE A 244 -4.29 19.67 -16.06
C PHE A 244 -5.00 18.54 -16.79
N SER A 245 -4.83 18.50 -18.10
CA SER A 245 -5.34 17.41 -18.93
C SER A 245 -4.34 17.06 -20.02
N VAL A 246 -4.24 15.78 -20.32
CA VAL A 246 -3.36 15.24 -21.37
C VAL A 246 -4.23 14.66 -22.47
N ASP A 247 -4.16 15.23 -23.67
CA ASP A 247 -4.84 14.71 -24.86
C ASP A 247 -3.94 13.70 -25.56
N PHE A 248 -4.21 12.42 -25.34
CA PHE A 248 -3.41 11.30 -25.82
C PHE A 248 -3.56 11.05 -27.33
N SER A 249 -4.53 11.69 -27.99
CA SER A 249 -4.66 11.65 -29.46
C SER A 249 -3.70 12.59 -30.19
N LYS A 250 -3.00 13.46 -29.44
CA LYS A 250 -2.02 14.43 -29.95
C LYS A 250 -0.62 14.11 -29.41
N PRO A 251 0.44 14.67 -30.02
CA PRO A 251 1.79 14.57 -29.48
C PRO A 251 1.84 14.99 -28.01
N VAL A 252 2.22 14.04 -27.16
CA VAL A 252 2.42 14.21 -25.72
C VAL A 252 3.86 14.63 -25.46
N SER A 253 4.11 15.40 -24.39
CA SER A 253 5.45 15.71 -23.92
C SER A 253 5.67 15.18 -22.51
N SER A 254 6.84 14.61 -22.24
CA SER A 254 7.26 14.22 -20.90
C SER A 254 8.10 15.31 -20.20
N ALA A 255 8.22 16.50 -20.79
CA ALA A 255 8.95 17.61 -20.18
C ALA A 255 8.23 18.08 -18.89
N PRO A 256 8.97 18.54 -17.86
CA PRO A 256 8.35 19.06 -16.65
C PRO A 256 7.44 20.27 -16.91
N GLN A 257 6.27 20.30 -16.27
CA GLN A 257 5.27 21.37 -16.40
C GLN A 257 4.65 21.73 -15.05
N SER A 258 4.03 22.90 -14.99
CA SER A 258 3.29 23.40 -13.83
C SER A 258 1.96 24.02 -14.28
N HIS A 259 0.92 23.76 -13.51
CA HIS A 259 -0.44 24.25 -13.77
C HIS A 259 -1.05 24.79 -12.47
N SER A 260 -1.61 25.98 -12.55
CA SER A 260 -2.18 26.70 -11.40
C SER A 260 -3.68 26.91 -11.57
N SER A 261 -4.41 26.75 -10.48
CA SER A 261 -5.85 27.01 -10.39
C SER A 261 -6.12 27.96 -9.24
N SER A 262 -6.62 29.15 -9.57
CA SER A 262 -6.94 30.21 -8.61
C SER A 262 -8.42 30.18 -8.22
N PHE A 263 -8.70 30.28 -6.93
CA PHE A 263 -10.06 30.23 -6.37
C PHE A 263 -10.16 30.95 -5.01
N PRO A 264 -11.34 31.51 -4.67
CA PRO A 264 -11.60 31.98 -3.32
C PRO A 264 -11.75 30.79 -2.36
N ALA A 265 -11.13 30.87 -1.20
CA ALA A 265 -11.29 29.89 -0.13
C ALA A 265 -12.77 29.80 0.28
N GLN A 266 -13.33 28.60 0.25
CA GLN A 266 -14.74 28.33 0.59
C GLN A 266 -15.00 28.27 2.09
N SER A 267 -13.94 28.10 2.89
CA SER A 267 -14.01 28.07 4.35
C SER A 267 -12.69 28.50 4.96
N SER A 268 -12.75 29.00 6.20
CA SER A 268 -11.54 29.30 6.98
C SER A 268 -10.97 28.02 7.59
N GLY A 269 -9.65 27.86 7.57
CA GLY A 269 -9.00 26.66 8.12
C GLY A 269 -7.48 26.64 7.95
N ARG A 270 -6.89 25.45 8.02
CA ARG A 270 -5.47 25.16 7.80
C ARG A 270 -5.32 24.38 6.49
N ALA A 271 -4.78 25.04 5.48
CA ALA A 271 -4.33 24.40 4.24
C ALA A 271 -3.18 23.46 4.56
N GLN A 272 -3.44 22.15 4.47
CA GLN A 272 -2.53 21.09 4.90
C GLN A 272 -2.34 20.03 3.81
N VAL A 273 -3.45 19.54 3.28
CA VAL A 273 -3.50 18.33 2.46
C VAL A 273 -4.16 18.64 1.12
N VAL A 274 -3.66 18.01 0.07
CA VAL A 274 -4.27 18.02 -1.26
C VAL A 274 -4.71 16.60 -1.59
N LEU A 275 -6.01 16.40 -1.72
CA LEU A 275 -6.60 15.16 -2.22
C LEU A 275 -6.59 15.23 -3.74
N SER A 276 -6.10 14.20 -4.43
CA SER A 276 -6.01 14.18 -5.88
C SER A 276 -6.40 12.81 -6.45
N TRP A 277 -7.01 12.85 -7.63
CA TRP A 277 -7.38 11.69 -8.43
C TRP A 277 -7.54 12.16 -9.88
N TRP A 278 -7.78 11.23 -10.79
CA TRP A 278 -7.95 11.52 -12.21
C TRP A 278 -9.15 10.80 -12.79
N ASP A 279 -9.57 11.23 -13.98
CA ASP A 279 -10.43 10.45 -14.85
C ASP A 279 -9.82 10.34 -16.25
N ILE A 280 -10.36 9.40 -17.01
CA ILE A 280 -10.03 9.20 -18.41
C ILE A 280 -11.29 9.17 -19.26
N ASP A 281 -11.31 10.05 -20.26
CA ASP A 281 -12.26 10.05 -21.35
C ASP A 281 -11.81 8.98 -22.36
N MET A 282 -12.61 7.94 -22.54
CA MET A 282 -12.32 6.86 -23.49
C MET A 282 -12.59 7.25 -24.94
N ASP A 283 -13.28 8.38 -25.16
CA ASP A 283 -13.67 8.86 -26.47
C ASP A 283 -13.63 10.40 -26.58
N PRO A 284 -13.50 10.98 -27.80
CA PRO A 284 -13.37 12.43 -27.98
C PRO A 284 -14.52 13.27 -27.41
N SER A 285 -15.72 12.71 -27.29
CA SER A 285 -16.87 13.43 -26.77
C SER A 285 -16.93 13.51 -25.24
N GLY A 286 -16.12 12.73 -24.52
CA GLY A 286 -16.17 12.61 -23.06
C GLY A 286 -17.46 11.93 -22.57
N SER A 287 -18.07 11.07 -23.41
CA SER A 287 -19.31 10.38 -23.07
C SER A 287 -19.07 9.08 -22.29
N ILE A 288 -17.88 8.49 -22.46
CA ILE A 288 -17.45 7.26 -21.81
C ILE A 288 -16.28 7.60 -20.88
N VAL A 289 -16.55 7.69 -19.58
CA VAL A 289 -15.56 8.13 -18.58
C VAL A 289 -15.30 7.03 -17.57
N CYS A 290 -14.04 6.77 -17.27
CA CYS A 290 -13.62 5.98 -16.10
C CYS A 290 -12.99 6.94 -15.09
N SER A 291 -13.54 7.01 -13.88
CA SER A 291 -13.17 8.02 -12.88
C SER A 291 -12.67 7.38 -11.59
N MET A 292 -11.58 7.91 -11.05
CA MET A 292 -10.98 7.52 -9.77
C MET A 292 -11.48 8.42 -8.64
N ALA A 293 -12.53 9.20 -8.87
CA ALA A 293 -13.19 9.95 -7.82
C ALA A 293 -13.65 8.98 -6.71
N PRO A 294 -13.39 9.27 -5.42
CA PRO A 294 -13.81 8.39 -4.35
C PRO A 294 -15.34 8.23 -4.26
N SER A 295 -15.79 7.26 -3.46
CA SER A 295 -17.22 6.89 -3.42
C SER A 295 -18.16 8.01 -2.99
N TRP A 296 -17.71 8.90 -2.11
CA TRP A 296 -18.50 10.00 -1.54
C TRP A 296 -18.88 11.16 -2.51
N THR A 297 -18.49 11.11 -3.78
CA THR A 297 -18.84 12.06 -4.85
C THR A 297 -19.93 11.49 -5.73
N TYR A 298 -20.20 10.20 -5.62
CA TYR A 298 -21.31 9.56 -6.32
C TYR A 298 -22.61 9.87 -5.58
N PRO A 299 -23.73 10.08 -6.30
CA PRO A 299 -25.04 10.22 -5.68
C PRO A 299 -25.41 9.02 -4.78
N ASP A 300 -24.98 7.83 -5.18
CA ASP A 300 -25.00 6.62 -4.38
C ASP A 300 -23.57 6.10 -4.19
N PRO A 301 -22.96 6.26 -2.99
CA PRO A 301 -21.61 5.77 -2.72
C PRO A 301 -21.42 4.27 -2.93
N GLN A 302 -22.49 3.45 -2.84
CA GLN A 302 -22.41 2.01 -3.07
C GLN A 302 -22.30 1.66 -4.56
N SER A 303 -22.66 2.59 -5.44
CA SER A 303 -22.52 2.43 -6.90
C SER A 303 -21.12 2.75 -7.42
N ALA A 304 -20.25 3.31 -6.58
CA ALA A 304 -18.89 3.66 -6.96
C ALA A 304 -18.09 2.38 -7.30
N PRO A 305 -17.44 2.31 -8.49
CA PRO A 305 -16.57 1.20 -8.81
C PRO A 305 -15.44 1.06 -7.80
N TRP A 306 -15.19 -0.16 -7.34
CA TRP A 306 -14.05 -0.47 -6.48
C TRP A 306 -12.95 -1.15 -7.28
N ARG A 307 -11.70 -0.78 -7.00
CA ARG A 307 -10.47 -1.35 -7.54
C ARG A 307 -9.32 -1.04 -6.57
N ASP A 308 -8.20 -1.75 -6.69
CA ASP A 308 -7.01 -1.57 -5.85
C ASP A 308 -5.77 -1.17 -6.66
N HIS A 309 -5.69 -1.55 -7.93
CA HIS A 309 -4.61 -1.13 -8.82
C HIS A 309 -4.60 0.39 -9.08
N TRP A 310 -5.77 1.02 -9.00
CA TRP A 310 -5.92 2.48 -8.99
C TRP A 310 -6.65 2.93 -7.74
N MET A 311 -6.05 3.88 -7.04
CA MET A 311 -6.61 4.43 -5.81
C MET A 311 -6.73 5.95 -5.95
N GLN A 312 -6.58 6.67 -4.85
CA GLN A 312 -6.47 8.11 -4.84
C GLN A 312 -5.21 8.55 -4.10
N SER A 313 -4.78 9.76 -4.43
CA SER A 313 -3.51 10.32 -3.98
C SER A 313 -3.73 11.36 -2.89
N VAL A 314 -2.95 11.26 -1.82
CA VAL A 314 -2.86 12.29 -0.78
C VAL A 314 -1.48 12.94 -0.85
N TYR A 315 -1.47 14.23 -1.14
CA TYR A 315 -0.26 15.06 -1.09
C TYR A 315 -0.31 16.00 0.10
N PHE A 316 0.87 16.36 0.60
CA PHE A 316 1.04 17.21 1.76
C PHE A 316 1.70 18.52 1.33
N LEU A 317 1.12 19.65 1.72
CA LEU A 317 1.79 20.93 1.52
C LEU A 317 3.06 20.97 2.39
N PRO A 318 4.14 21.62 1.93
CA PRO A 318 5.38 21.65 2.68
C PRO A 318 5.27 22.25 4.08
N VAL A 319 4.39 23.24 4.23
CA VAL A 319 4.09 23.91 5.50
C VAL A 319 2.60 24.18 5.55
N GLU A 320 1.97 23.94 6.70
CA GLU A 320 0.56 24.31 6.88
C GLU A 320 0.37 25.83 6.86
N ARG A 321 -0.67 26.29 6.19
CA ARG A 321 -1.00 27.72 6.10
C ARG A 321 -2.41 27.98 6.59
N ARG A 322 -2.60 28.96 7.47
CA ARG A 322 -3.95 29.44 7.81
C ARG A 322 -4.54 30.18 6.61
N VAL A 323 -5.78 29.86 6.28
CA VAL A 323 -6.55 30.50 5.22
C VAL A 323 -7.82 31.09 5.80
N ALA A 324 -8.21 32.27 5.34
CA ALA A 324 -9.49 32.89 5.66
C ALA A 324 -10.52 32.61 4.55
N GLU A 325 -11.79 32.45 4.91
CA GLU A 325 -12.88 32.37 3.94
C GLU A 325 -12.88 33.62 3.04
N GLY A 326 -12.97 33.41 1.72
CA GLY A 326 -12.86 34.47 0.71
C GLY A 326 -11.43 34.93 0.39
N GLU A 327 -10.39 34.39 1.03
CA GLU A 327 -9.00 34.60 0.62
C GLU A 327 -8.77 33.97 -0.76
N GLU A 328 -8.20 34.73 -1.70
CA GLU A 328 -7.80 34.19 -2.99
C GLU A 328 -6.58 33.27 -2.83
N LEU A 329 -6.76 32.00 -3.19
CA LEU A 329 -5.73 30.97 -3.17
C LEU A 329 -5.38 30.58 -4.61
N SER A 330 -4.12 30.25 -4.87
CA SER A 330 -3.71 29.58 -6.11
C SER A 330 -3.02 28.27 -5.75
N LEU A 331 -3.65 27.17 -6.15
CA LEU A 331 -3.10 25.82 -6.01
C LEU A 331 -2.36 25.48 -7.29
N THR A 332 -1.09 25.12 -7.17
CA THR A 332 -0.25 24.72 -8.29
C THR A 332 0.08 23.24 -8.18
N VAL A 333 -0.16 22.49 -9.26
CA VAL A 333 0.46 21.17 -9.46
C VAL A 333 1.66 21.34 -10.37
N SER A 334 2.74 20.67 -10.05
CA SER A 334 3.89 20.51 -10.91
C SER A 334 4.13 19.03 -11.13
N HIS A 335 4.65 18.68 -12.30
CA HIS A 335 5.03 17.32 -12.60
C HIS A 335 6.32 17.24 -13.40
N ASP A 336 7.04 16.14 -13.22
CA ASP A 336 8.09 15.68 -14.13
C ASP A 336 7.50 14.58 -15.04
N ASP A 337 8.34 13.66 -15.52
CA ASP A 337 7.94 12.54 -16.36
C ASP A 337 7.23 11.40 -15.59
N TYR A 338 7.30 11.38 -14.24
CA TYR A 338 6.78 10.29 -13.41
C TYR A 338 6.06 10.71 -12.12
N SER A 339 6.14 11.96 -11.68
CA SER A 339 5.70 12.34 -10.33
C SER A 339 4.98 13.68 -10.30
N LEU A 340 3.98 13.78 -9.43
CA LEU A 340 3.25 15.02 -9.16
C LEU A 340 3.67 15.61 -7.80
N TRP A 341 3.62 16.93 -7.67
CA TRP A 341 3.69 17.61 -6.38
C TRP A 341 2.90 18.91 -6.38
N TYR A 342 2.44 19.33 -5.20
CA TYR A 342 1.58 20.49 -5.04
C TYR A 342 2.23 21.59 -4.20
N SER A 343 1.94 22.84 -4.56
CA SER A 343 2.25 24.02 -3.76
C SER A 343 1.05 24.96 -3.68
N LEU A 344 1.05 25.80 -2.66
CA LEU A 344 0.05 26.86 -2.49
C LEU A 344 0.78 28.21 -2.57
N GLN A 345 1.01 28.69 -3.79
CA GLN A 345 1.78 29.91 -4.08
C GLN A 345 0.95 30.90 -4.90
N PRO A 346 1.21 32.22 -4.79
CA PRO A 346 0.68 33.18 -5.76
C PRO A 346 1.28 32.93 -7.15
N ASP A 347 0.52 33.21 -8.22
CA ASP A 347 0.86 32.96 -9.64
C ASP A 347 2.18 33.62 -10.14
N SER A 348 2.87 34.41 -9.32
CA SER A 348 4.08 35.16 -9.67
C SER A 348 5.41 34.51 -9.25
N GLU A 349 5.41 33.34 -8.61
CA GLU A 349 6.63 32.66 -8.17
C GLU A 349 7.12 31.62 -9.20
N ALA A 350 8.44 31.39 -9.25
CA ALA A 350 9.04 30.34 -10.06
C ALA A 350 8.43 28.96 -9.70
N PRO A 351 8.33 28.01 -10.65
CA PRO A 351 7.71 26.72 -10.39
C PRO A 351 8.37 26.04 -9.18
N PRO A 352 7.58 25.52 -8.24
CA PRO A 352 8.10 24.98 -7.00
C PRO A 352 8.99 23.77 -7.29
N CYS A 353 10.17 23.72 -6.68
CA CYS A 353 11.00 22.52 -6.68
C CYS A 353 10.23 21.35 -6.04
N ARG A 354 10.45 20.13 -6.55
CA ARG A 354 9.91 18.92 -5.94
C ARG A 354 10.29 18.86 -4.45
N PRO A 355 9.30 18.72 -3.53
CA PRO A 355 9.54 18.54 -2.10
C PRO A 355 10.56 17.44 -1.83
N CYS A 356 11.55 17.71 -0.99
CA CYS A 356 12.49 16.69 -0.53
C CYS A 356 12.65 16.73 0.99
N CYS A 357 12.88 15.55 1.58
CA CYS A 357 13.07 15.47 3.01
C CYS A 357 14.43 16.05 3.41
N VAL A 358 14.42 17.02 4.31
CA VAL A 358 15.63 17.64 4.90
C VAL A 358 15.79 17.34 6.39
N CYS A 359 14.84 16.64 7.00
CA CYS A 359 14.81 16.38 8.45
C CYS A 359 15.14 14.94 8.84
N GLN A 360 15.37 14.06 7.86
CA GLN A 360 15.57 12.60 8.00
C GLN A 360 14.35 11.81 8.51
N ALA A 361 13.43 12.43 9.26
CA ALA A 361 12.25 11.75 9.81
C ALA A 361 11.39 11.11 8.70
N HIS A 362 11.14 11.81 7.60
CA HIS A 362 10.37 11.28 6.46
C HIS A 362 11.12 10.26 5.59
N LEU A 363 12.41 10.04 5.85
CA LEU A 363 13.18 8.95 5.23
C LEU A 363 13.13 7.66 6.06
N VAL A 364 12.85 7.77 7.37
CA VAL A 364 12.90 6.65 8.32
C VAL A 364 11.51 6.21 8.78
N TRP A 365 10.59 7.14 8.97
CA TRP A 365 9.22 6.86 9.35
C TRP A 365 8.30 6.86 8.13
N THR A 366 7.57 5.77 7.97
CA THR A 366 6.47 5.68 7.02
C THR A 366 5.32 6.60 7.44
N ARG A 367 4.39 6.85 6.52
CA ARG A 367 3.19 7.68 6.76
C ARG A 367 2.37 7.15 7.93
N THR A 368 2.14 5.84 7.93
CA THR A 368 1.42 5.14 9.00
C THR A 368 2.17 5.19 10.33
N ARG A 369 3.52 5.20 10.33
CA ARG A 369 4.34 5.39 11.54
C ARG A 369 4.23 6.81 12.10
N PHE A 370 4.22 7.85 11.26
CA PHE A 370 3.91 9.21 11.71
C PHE A 370 2.53 9.26 12.39
N GLY A 371 1.52 8.63 11.77
CA GLY A 371 0.20 8.48 12.38
C GLY A 371 0.25 7.76 13.74
N GLU A 372 1.00 6.65 13.82
CA GLU A 372 1.14 5.86 15.06
C GLU A 372 1.76 6.66 16.22
N LEU A 373 2.76 7.50 15.91
CA LEU A 373 3.43 8.36 16.87
C LEU A 373 2.53 9.51 17.34
N ASN A 374 1.58 9.92 16.49
CA ASN A 374 0.60 10.96 16.79
C ASN A 374 -0.68 10.44 17.48
N ASP A 375 -0.86 9.12 17.58
CA ASP A 375 -2.01 8.52 18.26
C ASP A 375 -1.93 8.80 19.77
N ARG A 376 -2.82 9.69 20.23
CA ARG A 376 -2.91 10.12 21.62
C ARG A 376 -3.38 9.01 22.54
N GLN A 377 -4.32 8.17 22.10
CA GLN A 377 -4.86 7.08 22.92
C GLN A 377 -3.79 6.01 23.14
N ARG A 378 -3.07 5.67 22.07
CA ARG A 378 -1.91 4.78 22.13
C ARG A 378 -0.83 5.35 23.06
N THR A 379 -0.43 6.60 22.86
CA THR A 379 0.58 7.28 23.69
C THR A 379 0.18 7.26 25.16
N GLN A 380 -1.08 7.57 25.48
CA GLN A 380 -1.58 7.52 26.86
C GLN A 380 -1.50 6.12 27.47
N SER A 381 -1.77 5.07 26.69
CA SER A 381 -1.69 3.68 27.15
C SER A 381 -0.24 3.32 27.54
N TYR A 382 0.73 3.67 26.68
CA TYR A 382 2.14 3.48 26.98
C TYR A 382 2.63 4.33 28.16
N VAL A 383 2.24 5.60 28.24
CA VAL A 383 2.62 6.49 29.36
C VAL A 383 2.07 5.97 30.68
N ARG A 384 0.82 5.47 30.72
CA ARG A 384 0.24 4.84 31.93
C ARG A 384 1.01 3.59 32.33
N ALA A 385 1.35 2.73 31.37
CA ALA A 385 2.13 1.53 31.62
C ALA A 385 3.55 1.88 32.13
N LEU A 386 4.24 2.84 31.51
CA LEU A 386 5.54 3.33 31.95
C LEU A 386 5.48 3.91 33.36
N ARG A 387 4.47 4.72 33.69
CA ARG A 387 4.31 5.28 35.04
C ARG A 387 4.20 4.19 36.12
N SER A 388 3.63 3.03 35.79
CA SER A 388 3.53 1.92 36.75
C SER A 388 4.86 1.19 37.02
N VAL A 389 5.86 1.37 36.15
CA VAL A 389 7.13 0.60 36.21
C VAL A 389 8.37 1.45 36.43
N ILE A 390 8.36 2.73 36.04
CA ILE A 390 9.49 3.65 36.19
C ILE A 390 9.63 4.11 37.63
N LYS A 391 10.85 4.00 38.17
CA LYS A 391 11.27 4.45 39.50
C LYS A 391 12.43 5.44 39.39
N PRO A 392 12.70 6.27 40.41
CA PRO A 392 13.79 7.24 40.38
C PRO A 392 15.19 6.65 40.17
N ASP A 393 15.39 5.37 40.48
CA ASP A 393 16.62 4.61 40.29
C ASP A 393 16.62 3.76 39.00
N SER A 394 15.56 3.83 38.19
CA SER A 394 15.42 2.99 36.99
C SER A 394 16.48 3.31 35.94
N VAL A 395 17.20 2.27 35.54
CA VAL A 395 18.00 2.20 34.31
C VAL A 395 17.14 1.55 33.22
N CYS A 396 16.83 2.33 32.19
CA CYS A 396 15.92 1.94 31.12
C CYS A 396 16.65 1.78 29.79
N VAL A 397 16.33 0.71 29.06
CA VAL A 397 16.80 0.51 27.68
C VAL A 397 15.60 0.40 26.75
N GLY A 398 15.56 1.23 25.72
CA GLY A 398 14.56 1.20 24.66
C GLY A 398 14.99 0.33 23.49
N VAL A 399 14.12 -0.59 23.06
CA VAL A 399 14.32 -1.45 21.89
C VAL A 399 13.14 -1.30 20.95
N SER A 400 13.22 -0.31 20.05
CA SER A 400 12.29 -0.08 18.94
C SER A 400 12.83 1.04 18.05
N ASP A 401 12.70 0.89 16.74
CA ASP A 401 13.21 1.87 15.79
C ASP A 401 12.39 3.16 15.84
N GLY A 402 13.08 4.28 16.10
CA GLY A 402 12.46 5.60 16.12
C GLY A 402 11.28 5.69 17.10
N SER A 403 11.44 5.10 18.28
CA SER A 403 10.47 5.14 19.38
C SER A 403 10.61 6.39 20.25
N LEU A 404 9.47 6.88 20.76
CA LEU A 404 9.40 7.97 21.74
C LEU A 404 9.35 7.46 23.19
N LEU A 405 9.19 6.15 23.43
CA LEU A 405 9.10 5.59 24.79
C LEU A 405 10.31 5.93 25.67
N PRO A 406 11.56 5.95 25.17
CA PRO A 406 12.71 6.38 25.97
C PRO A 406 12.60 7.82 26.46
N ILE A 407 12.04 8.74 25.66
CA ILE A 407 11.79 10.11 26.12
C ILE A 407 10.76 10.09 27.25
N PHE A 408 9.66 9.35 27.07
CA PHE A 408 8.61 9.27 28.07
C PHE A 408 9.14 8.71 29.38
N ALA A 409 9.99 7.67 29.35
CA ALA A 409 10.65 7.13 30.52
C ALA A 409 11.54 8.16 31.23
N HIS A 410 12.30 8.98 30.48
CA HIS A 410 13.10 10.07 31.04
C HIS A 410 12.22 11.14 31.71
N MET A 411 11.15 11.57 31.03
CA MET A 411 10.21 12.56 31.55
C MET A 411 9.48 12.08 32.82
N LEU A 412 9.25 10.77 32.94
CA LEU A 412 8.67 10.14 34.13
C LEU A 412 9.69 9.90 35.27
N GLY A 413 10.93 10.37 35.13
CA GLY A 413 11.92 10.40 36.21
C GLY A 413 12.90 9.22 36.25
N ALA A 414 13.09 8.48 35.16
CA ALA A 414 14.12 7.45 35.10
C ALA A 414 15.53 8.04 35.27
N LYS A 415 16.38 7.37 36.08
CA LYS A 415 17.78 7.78 36.34
C LYS A 415 18.61 7.85 35.07
N LYS A 416 18.53 6.81 34.25
CA LYS A 416 19.32 6.65 33.01
C LYS A 416 18.45 6.01 31.96
N VAL A 417 18.41 6.62 30.77
CA VAL A 417 17.70 6.06 29.63
C VAL A 417 18.65 5.96 28.45
N LEU A 418 18.69 4.77 27.87
CA LEU A 418 19.49 4.44 26.69
C LEU A 418 18.55 4.06 25.55
N ASN A 419 18.84 4.55 24.34
CA ASN A 419 18.08 4.24 23.13
C ASN A 419 19.04 4.04 21.95
N ALA A 420 18.60 3.34 20.92
CA ALA A 420 19.37 3.21 19.70
C ALA A 420 19.43 4.51 18.86
N ASN A 421 18.48 5.46 19.06
CA ASN A 421 18.33 6.68 18.24
C ASN A 421 18.34 8.02 19.03
N SER A 422 18.66 9.13 18.33
CA SER A 422 19.10 10.44 18.86
C SER A 422 18.05 11.41 19.39
N MET A 423 18.06 11.75 20.70
CA MET A 423 17.36 12.92 21.30
C MET A 423 18.01 13.43 22.63
N ARG A 424 17.87 14.72 22.95
CA ARG A 424 18.41 15.34 24.19
C ARG A 424 17.88 14.66 25.46
N GLY A 425 18.76 14.33 26.41
CA GLY A 425 18.40 13.69 27.69
C GLY A 425 18.40 12.16 27.67
N VAL A 426 18.54 11.53 26.48
CA VAL A 426 18.63 10.09 26.29
C VAL A 426 20.01 9.77 25.68
N GLN A 427 20.74 8.81 26.26
CA GLN A 427 22.02 8.38 25.71
C GLN A 427 21.81 7.46 24.52
N ILE A 428 22.46 7.76 23.40
CA ILE A 428 22.33 7.01 22.15
C ILE A 428 23.38 5.92 22.11
N LEU A 429 22.93 4.71 21.79
CA LEU A 429 23.79 3.58 21.51
C LEU A 429 23.69 3.31 20.01
N GLY A 430 24.69 3.74 19.24
CA GLY A 430 24.84 3.35 17.82
C GLY A 430 25.24 1.88 17.65
N ILE A 431 24.75 1.01 18.54
CA ILE A 431 25.13 -0.38 18.75
C ILE A 431 23.84 -1.18 18.71
N ARG A 432 23.85 -2.31 18.00
CA ARG A 432 22.69 -3.19 17.97
C ARG A 432 22.41 -3.75 19.37
N PRO A 433 21.14 -3.98 19.75
CA PRO A 433 20.82 -4.52 21.07
C PRO A 433 21.54 -5.82 21.42
N ASP A 434 21.78 -6.69 20.43
CA ASP A 434 22.51 -7.96 20.59
C ASP A 434 24.03 -7.80 20.81
N GLN A 435 24.57 -6.62 20.53
CA GLN A 435 26.00 -6.29 20.69
C GLN A 435 26.27 -5.45 21.94
N LEU A 436 25.23 -5.13 22.71
CA LEU A 436 25.36 -4.29 23.89
C LEU A 436 26.17 -4.99 24.99
N SER A 437 27.08 -4.24 25.61
CA SER A 437 27.95 -4.75 26.66
C SER A 437 27.76 -4.01 27.99
N SER A 438 28.29 -4.57 29.08
CA SER A 438 28.30 -3.90 30.39
C SER A 438 29.06 -2.58 30.37
N THR A 439 30.06 -2.44 29.51
CA THR A 439 30.83 -1.19 29.33
C THR A 439 29.96 -0.07 28.77
N ASP A 440 29.06 -0.38 27.84
CA ASP A 440 28.14 0.61 27.26
C ASP A 440 27.11 1.09 28.29
N LEU A 441 26.78 0.23 29.25
CA LEU A 441 25.94 0.57 30.41
C LEU A 441 26.69 1.28 31.53
N ALA A 442 27.99 1.53 31.39
CA ALA A 442 28.89 2.04 32.43
C ALA A 442 28.88 1.17 33.72
N GLY A 443 28.74 -0.14 33.55
CA GLY A 443 28.70 -1.12 34.65
C GLY A 443 27.36 -1.25 35.37
N GLU A 444 26.35 -0.46 35.01
CA GLU A 444 24.99 -0.60 35.56
C GLU A 444 24.23 -1.76 34.88
N GLN A 445 23.22 -2.29 35.57
CA GLN A 445 22.30 -3.30 35.03
C GLN A 445 20.96 -2.67 34.65
N ILE A 446 20.30 -3.25 33.65
CA ILE A 446 19.02 -2.80 33.11
C ILE A 446 17.91 -3.22 34.08
N SER A 447 17.19 -2.24 34.64
CA SER A 447 16.04 -2.48 35.52
C SER A 447 14.71 -2.49 34.79
N VAL A 448 14.62 -1.81 33.63
CA VAL A 448 13.40 -1.75 32.82
C VAL A 448 13.79 -1.83 31.34
N LEU A 449 13.28 -2.83 30.62
CA LEU A 449 13.41 -2.96 29.16
C LEU A 449 12.09 -2.56 28.53
N ILE A 450 12.10 -1.55 27.65
CA ILE A 450 10.89 -0.97 27.05
C ILE A 450 10.89 -1.09 25.52
N GLY A 451 9.74 -1.37 24.93
CA GLY A 451 9.54 -1.43 23.48
C GLY A 451 8.10 -1.16 23.06
N GLU A 452 7.91 -0.70 21.83
CA GLU A 452 6.59 -0.52 21.20
C GLU A 452 6.03 -1.80 20.56
N PRO A 453 6.80 -2.88 20.48
CA PRO A 453 7.89 -3.12 19.53
C PRO A 453 7.59 -2.71 18.06
N TYR A 454 8.32 -1.73 17.54
CA TYR A 454 8.31 -1.29 16.14
C TYR A 454 9.72 -1.44 15.54
N PHE A 455 9.82 -2.02 14.33
CA PHE A 455 11.06 -2.06 13.56
C PHE A 455 10.78 -1.72 12.10
N SER A 456 11.65 -0.92 11.48
CA SER A 456 11.42 -0.43 10.11
C SER A 456 11.47 -1.54 9.05
N THR A 457 12.15 -2.65 9.36
CA THR A 457 12.25 -3.84 8.51
C THR A 457 11.05 -4.79 8.64
N SER A 458 10.12 -4.53 9.56
CA SER A 458 8.95 -5.39 9.78
C SER A 458 7.90 -5.20 8.68
N LEU A 459 7.62 -6.28 7.94
CA LEU A 459 6.56 -6.33 6.93
C LEU A 459 5.28 -6.96 7.49
N LEU A 460 5.40 -8.11 8.17
CA LEU A 460 4.27 -8.81 8.78
C LEU A 460 4.18 -8.51 10.28
N PRO A 461 2.97 -8.60 10.89
CA PRO A 461 2.76 -8.21 12.28
C PRO A 461 3.71 -8.88 13.29
N TRP A 462 4.05 -10.16 13.09
CA TRP A 462 4.92 -10.92 13.99
C TRP A 462 6.42 -10.68 13.78
N HIS A 463 6.85 -9.94 12.74
CA HIS A 463 8.27 -9.57 12.61
C HIS A 463 8.73 -8.70 13.81
N SER A 464 7.79 -7.99 14.44
CA SER A 464 8.03 -7.27 15.71
C SER A 464 8.42 -8.17 16.89
N LEU A 465 8.32 -9.50 16.77
CA LEU A 465 8.90 -10.43 17.74
C LEU A 465 10.42 -10.35 17.81
N TYR A 466 11.09 -9.64 16.89
CA TYR A 466 12.51 -9.28 17.01
C TYR A 466 12.85 -8.66 18.38
N PHE A 467 11.91 -7.92 19.00
CA PHE A 467 12.07 -7.44 20.37
C PHE A 467 12.38 -8.56 21.38
N TRP A 468 11.76 -9.74 21.22
CA TRP A 468 11.99 -10.89 22.09
C TRP A 468 13.41 -11.44 21.94
N TYR A 469 13.96 -11.42 20.72
CA TYR A 469 15.35 -11.79 20.45
C TYR A 469 16.32 -10.79 21.08
N CYS A 470 16.07 -9.49 20.94
CA CYS A 470 16.85 -8.46 21.64
C CYS A 470 16.81 -8.64 23.16
N ARG A 471 15.62 -8.87 23.73
CA ARG A 471 15.46 -9.17 25.16
C ARG A 471 16.27 -10.40 25.57
N THR A 472 16.27 -11.45 24.75
CA THR A 472 17.02 -12.68 25.00
C THR A 472 18.53 -12.44 24.99
N ALA A 473 19.04 -11.65 24.04
CA ALA A 473 20.45 -11.28 23.98
C ALA A 473 20.87 -10.43 25.21
N LEU A 474 19.98 -9.58 25.70
CA LEU A 474 20.23 -8.69 26.84
C LEU A 474 20.12 -9.37 28.22
N VAL A 475 19.77 -10.67 28.30
CA VAL A 475 19.47 -11.35 29.57
C VAL A 475 20.58 -11.23 30.63
N ARG A 476 21.85 -11.17 30.22
CA ARG A 476 23.00 -11.04 31.13
C ARG A 476 23.19 -9.63 31.68
N LEU A 477 22.53 -8.63 31.09
CA LEU A 477 22.58 -7.23 31.48
C LEU A 477 21.34 -6.81 32.29
N LEU A 478 20.31 -7.66 32.39
CA LEU A 478 19.12 -7.42 33.17
C LEU A 478 19.38 -7.62 34.67
N THR A 479 18.74 -6.82 35.51
CA THR A 479 18.64 -7.12 36.95
C THR A 479 17.73 -8.34 37.17
N PRO A 480 17.87 -9.08 38.29
CA PRO A 480 17.04 -10.26 38.57
C PRO A 480 15.53 -9.99 38.59
N ASN A 481 15.12 -8.75 38.89
CA ASN A 481 13.72 -8.30 38.93
C ASN A 481 13.44 -7.24 37.86
N ALA A 482 14.15 -7.29 36.73
CA ALA A 482 13.95 -6.34 35.65
C ALA A 482 12.52 -6.43 35.10
N THR A 483 11.89 -5.29 34.90
CA THR A 483 10.57 -5.21 34.27
C THR A 483 10.71 -5.18 32.75
N ILE A 484 9.95 -6.02 32.05
CA ILE A 484 9.91 -6.05 30.58
C ILE A 484 8.55 -5.51 30.12
N LEU A 485 8.56 -4.51 29.24
CA LEU A 485 7.37 -3.86 28.71
C LEU A 485 7.50 -3.76 27.18
N PRO A 486 6.64 -4.43 26.39
CA PRO A 486 5.57 -5.35 26.83
C PRO A 486 6.09 -6.61 27.54
N CYS A 487 5.26 -7.20 28.40
CA CYS A 487 5.59 -8.44 29.10
C CYS A 487 5.27 -9.70 28.26
N SER A 488 4.32 -9.59 27.32
CA SER A 488 4.02 -10.66 26.37
C SER A 488 3.40 -10.11 25.09
N ALA A 489 3.41 -10.94 24.05
CA ALA A 489 2.71 -10.70 22.79
C ALA A 489 1.81 -11.87 22.45
N THR A 490 0.72 -11.63 21.74
CA THR A 490 -0.23 -12.66 21.30
C THR A 490 -0.56 -12.48 19.83
N LEU A 491 -0.45 -13.55 19.05
CA LEU A 491 -0.97 -13.62 17.68
C LEU A 491 -2.46 -13.92 17.75
N CYS A 492 -3.27 -13.09 17.11
CA CYS A 492 -4.71 -13.21 17.00
C CYS A 492 -5.11 -13.46 15.54
N MET A 493 -6.26 -14.11 15.33
CA MET A 493 -6.84 -14.32 14.02
C MET A 493 -8.37 -14.20 14.00
N VAL A 494 -8.93 -13.91 12.83
CA VAL A 494 -10.38 -13.95 12.55
C VAL A 494 -10.62 -14.31 11.09
N ALA A 495 -11.60 -15.17 10.81
CA ALA A 495 -11.99 -15.48 9.44
C ALA A 495 -12.93 -14.40 8.90
N VAL A 496 -12.68 -13.92 7.68
CA VAL A 496 -13.33 -12.71 7.15
C VAL A 496 -13.93 -12.91 5.75
N GLU A 497 -15.02 -12.21 5.54
CA GLU A 497 -15.62 -11.90 4.23
C GLU A 497 -15.23 -10.47 3.88
N PHE A 498 -14.27 -10.30 2.97
CA PHE A 498 -13.99 -9.00 2.36
C PHE A 498 -15.11 -8.57 1.41
N GLN A 499 -15.42 -7.28 1.39
CA GLN A 499 -16.32 -6.72 0.39
C GLN A 499 -15.70 -6.86 -1.01
N ASP A 500 -14.47 -6.38 -1.17
CA ASP A 500 -13.84 -6.30 -2.49
C ASP A 500 -12.37 -6.79 -2.54
N LEU A 501 -11.61 -6.67 -1.45
CA LEU A 501 -10.17 -7.05 -1.41
C LEU A 501 -9.87 -8.49 -1.87
N TRP A 502 -10.84 -9.40 -1.82
CA TRP A 502 -10.69 -10.76 -2.34
C TRP A 502 -10.35 -10.81 -3.85
N ARG A 503 -10.71 -9.78 -4.62
CA ARG A 503 -10.48 -9.68 -6.07
C ARG A 503 -9.00 -9.67 -6.44
N ILE A 504 -8.13 -9.17 -5.57
CA ILE A 504 -6.69 -9.04 -5.88
C ILE A 504 -5.98 -10.40 -6.00
N ARG A 505 -6.59 -11.49 -5.52
CA ARG A 505 -6.06 -12.87 -5.62
C ARG A 505 -7.02 -13.87 -6.24
N ALA A 506 -8.27 -13.50 -6.48
CA ALA A 506 -9.23 -14.45 -7.02
C ALA A 506 -8.97 -14.72 -8.51
N PRO A 507 -9.05 -15.99 -8.96
CA PRO A 507 -8.96 -16.28 -10.39
C PRO A 507 -10.11 -15.60 -11.13
N CYS A 508 -9.83 -15.07 -12.32
CA CYS A 508 -10.82 -14.39 -13.15
C CYS A 508 -11.60 -15.38 -14.02
N GLY A 509 -10.92 -16.36 -14.61
CA GLY A 509 -11.47 -17.33 -15.54
C GLY A 509 -11.81 -16.71 -16.89
N THR A 510 -12.87 -15.90 -16.95
CA THR A 510 -13.33 -15.23 -18.17
C THR A 510 -13.57 -13.75 -17.91
N CYS A 511 -12.98 -12.90 -18.74
CA CYS A 511 -13.11 -11.45 -18.68
C CYS A 511 -13.70 -10.94 -20.00
N GLU A 512 -14.85 -10.26 -19.97
CA GLU A 512 -15.51 -9.69 -21.17
C GLU A 512 -15.72 -10.69 -22.32
N GLY A 513 -15.93 -11.96 -21.98
CA GLY A 513 -16.11 -13.07 -22.93
C GLY A 513 -14.82 -13.73 -23.42
N PHE A 514 -13.65 -13.30 -22.94
CA PHE A 514 -12.35 -13.87 -23.28
C PHE A 514 -11.86 -14.81 -22.17
N ASP A 515 -11.39 -16.00 -22.54
CA ASP A 515 -10.79 -16.96 -21.61
C ASP A 515 -9.38 -16.48 -21.22
N VAL A 516 -9.26 -16.02 -19.98
CA VAL A 516 -8.00 -15.55 -19.38
C VAL A 516 -7.43 -16.59 -18.40
N GLY A 517 -7.93 -17.83 -18.43
CA GLY A 517 -7.46 -18.92 -17.55
C GLY A 517 -5.94 -19.17 -17.55
N PRO A 518 -5.19 -18.99 -18.66
CA PRO A 518 -3.72 -19.07 -18.60
C PRO A 518 -3.08 -18.04 -17.65
N MET A 519 -3.72 -16.90 -17.40
CA MET A 519 -3.29 -15.94 -16.39
C MET A 519 -3.48 -16.51 -14.98
N ASP A 520 -4.65 -17.07 -14.69
CA ASP A 520 -4.95 -17.68 -13.39
C ASP A 520 -3.96 -18.82 -13.08
N GLU A 521 -3.65 -19.65 -14.07
CA GLU A 521 -2.63 -20.71 -13.96
C GLU A 521 -1.25 -20.14 -13.63
N MET A 522 -0.84 -19.03 -14.26
CA MET A 522 0.45 -18.39 -14.04
C MET A 522 0.56 -17.76 -12.64
N VAL A 523 -0.50 -17.09 -12.17
CA VAL A 523 -0.56 -16.52 -10.81
C VAL A 523 -0.52 -17.65 -9.78
N GLN A 524 -1.30 -18.71 -9.99
CA GLN A 524 -1.34 -19.86 -9.08
C GLN A 524 0.01 -20.57 -8.98
N GLN A 525 0.71 -20.78 -10.11
CA GLN A 525 2.05 -21.38 -10.12
C GLN A 525 3.06 -20.53 -9.34
N SER A 526 2.96 -19.20 -9.45
CA SER A 526 3.83 -18.27 -8.72
C SER A 526 3.55 -18.24 -7.22
N LEU A 527 2.28 -18.33 -6.82
CA LEU A 527 1.89 -18.44 -5.41
C LEU A 527 2.32 -19.77 -4.78
N ASP A 528 2.29 -20.86 -5.55
CA ASP A 528 2.68 -22.20 -5.08
C ASP A 528 4.20 -22.43 -5.05
N PHE A 529 5.01 -21.55 -5.67
CA PHE A 529 6.46 -21.72 -5.84
C PHE A 529 7.23 -21.93 -4.51
N ARG A 530 6.75 -21.37 -3.39
CA ARG A 530 7.45 -21.44 -2.09
C ARG A 530 6.95 -22.53 -1.13
N GLU A 531 6.06 -23.43 -1.55
CA GLU A 531 5.45 -24.50 -0.73
C GLU A 531 4.74 -24.03 0.57
N SER A 532 4.80 -22.74 0.92
CA SER A 532 4.14 -22.12 2.09
C SER A 532 3.27 -20.97 1.62
N HIS A 533 1.97 -21.08 1.85
CA HIS A 533 1.02 -19.99 1.68
C HIS A 533 1.30 -18.90 2.71
N GLU A 534 2.07 -17.90 2.34
CA GLU A 534 2.40 -16.77 3.22
C GLU A 534 1.21 -15.80 3.31
N ALA A 535 1.00 -15.21 4.49
CA ALA A 535 0.08 -14.10 4.64
C ALA A 535 0.66 -12.84 3.99
N GLU A 536 -0.22 -11.98 3.49
CA GLU A 536 0.14 -10.72 2.85
C GLU A 536 -0.15 -9.52 3.78
N PRO A 537 0.75 -8.54 3.89
CA PRO A 537 0.52 -7.37 4.74
C PRO A 537 -0.44 -6.37 4.06
N GLN A 538 -1.63 -6.17 4.63
CA GLN A 538 -2.65 -5.26 4.12
C GLN A 538 -3.11 -4.24 5.19
N PRO A 539 -3.26 -2.94 4.86
CA PRO A 539 -3.85 -1.95 5.76
C PRO A 539 -5.38 -2.15 5.81
N LEU A 540 -5.88 -3.07 6.63
CA LEU A 540 -7.30 -3.48 6.57
C LEU A 540 -8.32 -2.39 6.92
N TRP A 541 -7.89 -1.24 7.43
CA TRP A 541 -8.77 -0.07 7.59
C TRP A 541 -9.24 0.48 6.23
N GLU A 542 -8.51 0.21 5.14
CA GLU A 542 -8.83 0.59 3.76
C GLU A 542 -9.76 -0.40 3.05
N TYR A 543 -10.01 -1.56 3.67
CA TYR A 543 -10.70 -2.68 3.04
C TYR A 543 -11.82 -3.22 3.93
N PRO A 544 -13.07 -2.74 3.74
CA PRO A 544 -14.21 -3.21 4.49
C PRO A 544 -14.33 -4.74 4.48
N CYS A 545 -14.48 -5.31 5.68
CA CYS A 545 -14.65 -6.74 5.85
C CYS A 545 -15.54 -7.07 7.05
N ARG A 546 -16.12 -8.27 7.00
CA ARG A 546 -17.00 -8.80 8.02
C ARG A 546 -16.42 -10.08 8.60
N ALA A 547 -16.28 -10.13 9.92
CA ALA A 547 -15.86 -11.32 10.65
C ALA A 547 -16.94 -12.41 10.62
N LEU A 548 -16.61 -13.56 10.06
CA LEU A 548 -17.48 -14.74 10.03
C LEU A 548 -17.33 -15.64 11.26
N THR A 549 -16.32 -15.38 12.07
CA THR A 549 -16.01 -16.07 13.32
C THR A 549 -15.81 -15.07 14.45
N GLN A 550 -15.73 -15.55 15.69
CA GLN A 550 -15.18 -14.73 16.77
C GLN A 550 -13.64 -14.61 16.61
N PRO A 551 -13.04 -13.46 16.95
CA PRO A 551 -11.59 -13.34 17.08
C PRO A 551 -11.02 -14.36 18.06
N ARG A 552 -9.85 -14.93 17.77
CA ARG A 552 -9.19 -15.91 18.64
C ARG A 552 -7.69 -15.62 18.78
N ALA A 553 -7.21 -15.62 20.02
CA ALA A 553 -5.79 -15.71 20.34
C ALA A 553 -5.29 -17.13 20.05
N VAL A 554 -4.23 -17.25 19.24
CA VAL A 554 -3.72 -18.54 18.75
C VAL A 554 -2.30 -18.85 19.23
N MET A 555 -1.43 -17.86 19.41
CA MET A 555 -0.08 -18.08 19.97
C MET A 555 0.25 -16.97 20.96
N THR A 556 0.89 -17.32 22.07
CA THR A 556 1.35 -16.37 23.08
C THR A 556 2.85 -16.49 23.26
N PHE A 557 3.53 -15.36 23.29
CA PHE A 557 4.97 -15.22 23.40
C PHE A 557 5.29 -14.49 24.70
N ASP A 558 5.89 -15.20 25.65
CA ASP A 558 6.22 -14.66 26.97
C ASP A 558 7.60 -13.98 26.94
N PHE A 559 7.61 -12.64 26.97
CA PHE A 559 8.85 -11.86 26.94
C PHE A 559 9.55 -11.83 28.30
N LEU A 560 8.96 -12.42 29.35
CA LEU A 560 9.65 -12.67 30.62
C LEU A 560 10.61 -13.85 30.53
N GLN A 561 10.49 -14.69 29.50
CA GLN A 561 11.40 -15.80 29.22
C GLN A 561 12.29 -15.49 28.01
N CYS A 562 13.39 -16.25 27.87
CA CYS A 562 14.18 -16.24 26.64
C CYS A 562 13.41 -16.91 25.50
N VAL A 563 13.73 -16.54 24.26
CA VAL A 563 13.26 -17.25 23.06
C VAL A 563 13.64 -18.74 23.20
N PRO A 564 12.69 -19.68 23.04
CA PRO A 564 12.99 -21.11 23.16
C PRO A 564 13.80 -21.61 21.97
N GLU A 565 14.55 -22.69 22.16
CA GLU A 565 15.28 -23.34 21.05
C GLU A 565 14.35 -24.21 20.18
N GLN A 566 13.22 -24.66 20.74
CA GLN A 566 12.29 -25.57 20.06
C GLN A 566 11.12 -24.79 19.44
N PRO A 567 10.58 -25.24 18.29
CA PRO A 567 9.43 -24.61 17.65
C PRO A 567 8.18 -24.58 18.54
N ILE A 568 7.45 -23.47 18.51
CA ILE A 568 6.16 -23.33 19.19
C ILE A 568 5.07 -23.68 18.19
N ARG A 569 4.28 -24.70 18.48
CA ARG A 569 3.20 -25.17 17.61
C ARG A 569 1.84 -24.93 18.24
N CYS A 570 0.87 -24.50 17.43
CA CYS A 570 -0.52 -24.40 17.83
C CYS A 570 -1.42 -24.94 16.73
N GLN A 571 -2.40 -25.76 17.10
CA GLN A 571 -3.43 -26.25 16.20
C GLN A 571 -4.80 -26.06 16.83
N GLY A 572 -5.80 -25.83 16.00
CA GLY A 572 -7.17 -25.71 16.48
C GLY A 572 -8.15 -25.50 15.34
N SER A 573 -9.38 -25.20 15.72
CA SER A 573 -10.45 -24.86 14.79
C SER A 573 -11.21 -23.62 15.25
N LEU A 574 -11.72 -22.87 14.28
CA LEU A 574 -12.47 -21.64 14.48
C LEU A 574 -13.85 -21.78 13.83
N PRO A 575 -14.91 -22.08 14.60
CA PRO A 575 -16.24 -22.35 14.05
C PRO A 575 -16.84 -21.09 13.45
N PHE A 576 -17.48 -21.24 12.29
CA PHE A 576 -18.20 -20.12 11.67
C PHE A 576 -19.47 -19.81 12.47
N THR A 577 -19.57 -18.56 12.91
CA THR A 577 -20.71 -18.06 13.69
C THR A 577 -21.63 -17.17 12.87
N ARG A 578 -21.25 -16.84 11.62
CA ARG A 578 -22.07 -16.04 10.71
C ARG A 578 -22.11 -16.66 9.31
N ARG A 579 -23.26 -16.48 8.65
CA ARG A 579 -23.45 -16.81 7.24
C ARG A 579 -22.67 -15.81 6.39
N GLY A 580 -21.97 -16.28 5.37
CA GLY A 580 -21.21 -15.45 4.43
C GLY A 580 -20.16 -16.23 3.65
N ARG A 581 -19.51 -15.58 2.70
CA ARG A 581 -18.45 -16.13 1.85
C ARG A 581 -17.09 -15.82 2.47
N CYS A 582 -16.46 -16.82 3.07
CA CYS A 582 -15.16 -16.68 3.69
C CYS A 582 -14.07 -16.56 2.63
N HIS A 583 -13.46 -15.39 2.52
CA HIS A 583 -12.40 -15.11 1.56
C HIS A 583 -11.01 -15.43 2.11
N GLY A 584 -10.84 -15.36 3.44
CA GLY A 584 -9.55 -15.62 4.07
C GLY A 584 -9.56 -15.42 5.57
N VAL A 585 -8.35 -15.32 6.14
CA VAL A 585 -8.10 -15.11 7.56
C VAL A 585 -7.24 -13.86 7.74
N ALA A 586 -7.69 -12.93 8.58
CA ALA A 586 -6.91 -11.78 9.01
C ALA A 586 -6.17 -12.10 10.31
N LEU A 587 -4.90 -11.68 10.41
CA LEU A 587 -3.98 -11.94 11.53
C LEU A 587 -3.34 -10.64 12.04
N TRP A 588 -3.19 -10.51 13.34
CA TRP A 588 -2.54 -9.35 13.97
C TRP A 588 -1.88 -9.71 15.31
N MET A 589 -1.03 -8.82 15.79
CA MET A 589 -0.41 -8.93 17.12
C MET A 589 -1.10 -8.04 18.13
N GLU A 590 -1.23 -8.54 19.35
CA GLU A 590 -1.57 -7.77 20.55
C GLU A 590 -0.42 -7.84 21.55
N TYR A 591 -0.13 -6.73 22.22
CA TYR A 591 0.95 -6.62 23.20
C TYR A 591 0.39 -6.31 24.57
N GLN A 592 0.68 -7.17 25.54
CA GLN A 592 0.35 -6.94 26.94
C GLN A 592 1.45 -6.08 27.57
N LEU A 593 1.12 -4.86 27.99
CA LEU A 593 2.09 -3.94 28.59
C LEU A 593 2.29 -4.22 30.08
N ASN A 594 1.19 -4.49 30.79
CA ASN A 594 1.11 -4.92 32.19
C ASN A 594 -0.24 -5.64 32.40
N ASP A 595 -0.63 -6.03 33.62
CA ASP A 595 -1.85 -6.82 33.85
C ASP A 595 -3.15 -6.14 33.37
N ASP A 596 -3.18 -4.81 33.29
CA ASP A 596 -4.39 -4.03 32.97
C ASP A 596 -4.41 -3.48 31.54
N ILE A 597 -3.24 -3.29 30.92
CA ILE A 597 -3.10 -2.55 29.67
C ILE A 597 -2.62 -3.46 28.55
N LYS A 598 -3.44 -3.55 27.50
CA LYS A 598 -3.14 -4.25 26.25
C LYS A 598 -3.27 -3.28 25.07
N VAL A 599 -2.37 -3.40 24.10
CA VAL A 599 -2.40 -2.61 22.84
C VAL A 599 -2.53 -3.57 21.66
N SER A 600 -3.55 -3.36 20.83
CA SER A 600 -3.77 -4.14 19.61
C SER A 600 -3.18 -3.43 18.39
N MET A 601 -2.52 -4.19 17.51
CA MET A 601 -2.04 -3.73 16.20
C MET A 601 -2.99 -4.13 15.04
N GLY A 602 -4.14 -4.72 15.37
CA GLY A 602 -5.17 -5.09 14.40
C GLY A 602 -6.50 -4.48 14.79
N LEU A 603 -7.42 -5.29 15.30
CA LEU A 603 -8.74 -4.82 15.73
C LEU A 603 -8.62 -3.80 16.87
N THR A 604 -9.16 -2.60 16.67
CA THR A 604 -9.15 -1.51 17.66
C THR A 604 -10.37 -1.56 18.57
N ARG A 605 -11.43 -2.25 18.15
CA ARG A 605 -12.65 -2.51 18.90
C ARG A 605 -13.09 -3.96 18.74
N PRO A 606 -13.89 -4.49 19.67
CA PRO A 606 -14.58 -5.76 19.47
C PRO A 606 -15.39 -5.74 18.17
N VAL A 607 -15.42 -6.88 17.49
CA VAL A 607 -16.24 -7.09 16.29
C VAL A 607 -17.71 -6.75 16.59
N SER A 608 -18.36 -6.00 15.71
CA SER A 608 -19.77 -5.61 15.89
C SER A 608 -20.72 -6.82 15.90
N GLU A 609 -21.98 -6.63 16.27
CA GLU A 609 -22.98 -7.70 16.21
C GLU A 609 -23.14 -8.23 14.77
N GLU A 610 -23.18 -7.32 13.79
CA GLU A 610 -23.24 -7.59 12.36
C GLU A 610 -21.94 -8.20 11.82
N GLY A 611 -20.84 -8.09 12.56
CA GLY A 611 -19.54 -8.63 12.21
C GLY A 611 -18.58 -7.59 11.63
N ALA A 612 -18.90 -6.29 11.65
CA ALA A 612 -18.00 -5.26 11.13
C ALA A 612 -16.69 -5.22 11.94
N CYS A 613 -15.57 -5.12 11.22
CA CYS A 613 -14.23 -5.04 11.79
C CYS A 613 -13.71 -3.60 11.75
N GLU A 614 -13.24 -3.06 12.88
CA GLU A 614 -12.52 -1.78 12.93
C GLU A 614 -11.03 -2.05 13.14
N TRP A 615 -10.21 -1.70 12.15
CA TRP A 615 -8.77 -1.98 12.13
C TRP A 615 -7.94 -0.74 12.49
N SER A 616 -6.72 -0.97 12.97
CA SER A 616 -5.75 0.08 13.22
C SER A 616 -5.33 0.73 11.90
N LEU A 617 -5.34 2.06 11.84
CA LEU A 617 -4.87 2.83 10.68
C LEU A 617 -3.34 2.82 10.53
N HIS A 618 -2.63 2.37 11.57
CA HIS A 618 -1.19 2.62 11.72
C HIS A 618 -0.33 1.40 11.42
N ARG A 619 -0.94 0.21 11.34
CA ARG A 619 -0.24 -1.05 11.10
C ARG A 619 -0.98 -1.83 10.04
N LYS A 620 -0.22 -2.51 9.19
CA LYS A 620 -0.76 -3.52 8.28
C LYS A 620 -1.02 -4.81 9.06
N GLN A 621 -2.09 -5.50 8.74
CA GLN A 621 -2.44 -6.83 9.25
C GLN A 621 -2.00 -7.89 8.24
N GLY A 622 -1.76 -9.12 8.69
CA GLY A 622 -1.52 -10.24 7.79
C GLY A 622 -2.85 -10.77 7.25
N VAL A 623 -2.94 -11.01 5.96
CA VAL A 623 -4.12 -11.61 5.32
C VAL A 623 -3.71 -12.89 4.61
N TYR A 624 -4.30 -14.00 5.00
CA TYR A 624 -4.19 -15.26 4.30
C TYR A 624 -5.43 -15.45 3.43
N PHE A 625 -5.29 -15.41 2.11
CA PHE A 625 -6.39 -15.67 1.19
C PHE A 625 -6.58 -17.18 0.96
N PHE A 626 -7.84 -17.63 0.95
CA PHE A 626 -8.14 -18.99 0.51
C PHE A 626 -8.09 -19.09 -1.01
N ARG A 627 -7.51 -20.19 -1.53
CA ARG A 627 -7.50 -20.49 -2.98
C ARG A 627 -8.91 -20.46 -3.59
N SER A 628 -9.89 -20.91 -2.82
CA SER A 628 -11.30 -20.83 -3.19
C SER A 628 -12.09 -20.39 -1.97
N PRO A 629 -12.92 -19.34 -2.10
CA PRO A 629 -13.75 -18.89 -1.00
C PRO A 629 -14.71 -19.99 -0.52
N TRP A 630 -15.01 -19.99 0.77
CA TRP A 630 -15.89 -20.98 1.37
C TRP A 630 -17.24 -20.39 1.77
N GLU A 631 -18.34 -21.01 1.38
CA GLU A 631 -19.69 -20.61 1.78
C GLU A 631 -20.02 -21.12 3.20
N SER A 632 -20.14 -20.19 4.15
CA SER A 632 -20.54 -20.47 5.53
C SER A 632 -22.05 -20.36 5.69
N SER A 633 -22.67 -21.37 6.31
CA SER A 633 -24.07 -21.34 6.79
C SER A 633 -24.22 -20.58 8.12
N GLY A 634 -23.14 -20.40 8.88
CA GLY A 634 -23.15 -19.75 10.20
C GLY A 634 -23.74 -20.60 11.34
N ASP A 635 -24.00 -21.88 11.12
CA ASP A 635 -24.61 -22.80 12.10
C ASP A 635 -23.58 -23.50 13.02
N GLY A 636 -22.29 -23.17 12.88
CA GLY A 636 -21.20 -23.75 13.64
C GLY A 636 -20.78 -25.17 13.22
N ARG A 637 -21.39 -25.78 12.19
CA ARG A 637 -21.02 -27.13 11.70
C ARG A 637 -19.75 -27.16 10.86
N ALA A 638 -19.42 -26.03 10.25
CA ALA A 638 -18.17 -25.83 9.55
C ALA A 638 -17.22 -24.95 10.37
N SER A 639 -15.92 -25.23 10.27
CA SER A 639 -14.88 -24.47 10.97
C SER A 639 -13.63 -24.32 10.13
N VAL A 640 -12.91 -23.22 10.33
CA VAL A 640 -11.55 -23.04 9.81
C VAL A 640 -10.61 -23.77 10.75
N SER A 641 -10.05 -24.90 10.30
CA SER A 641 -8.94 -25.57 10.97
C SER A 641 -7.64 -24.85 10.65
N TYR A 642 -6.80 -24.64 11.65
CA TYR A 642 -5.54 -23.92 11.52
C TYR A 642 -4.39 -24.68 12.18
N SER A 643 -3.19 -24.53 11.62
CA SER A 643 -1.93 -24.99 12.19
C SER A 643 -0.90 -23.87 12.07
N PHE A 644 -0.31 -23.47 13.19
CA PHE A 644 0.77 -22.49 13.25
C PHE A 644 2.03 -23.12 13.82
N THR A 645 3.19 -22.79 13.24
CA THR A 645 4.50 -23.13 13.77
C THR A 645 5.40 -21.89 13.74
N PHE A 646 5.73 -21.36 14.92
CA PHE A 646 6.79 -20.37 15.07
C PHE A 646 8.14 -21.08 15.12
N GLU A 647 9.07 -20.68 14.24
CA GLU A 647 10.40 -21.27 14.08
C GLU A 647 11.47 -20.34 14.68
N PRO A 648 11.96 -20.59 15.92
CA PRO A 648 12.83 -19.66 16.63
C PRO A 648 14.19 -19.38 15.96
N SER A 649 14.66 -20.27 15.08
CA SER A 649 15.93 -20.07 14.38
C SER A 649 15.88 -18.95 13.35
N ILE A 650 14.69 -18.65 12.82
CA ILE A 650 14.47 -17.66 11.75
C ILE A 650 13.48 -16.57 12.16
N GLY A 651 12.66 -16.81 13.19
CA GLY A 651 11.66 -15.85 13.68
C GLY A 651 10.40 -15.71 12.82
N ASP A 652 10.19 -16.64 11.88
CA ASP A 652 8.99 -16.71 11.05
C ASP A 652 7.91 -17.62 11.64
N ILE A 653 6.67 -17.41 11.20
CA ILE A 653 5.50 -18.22 11.54
C ILE A 653 4.99 -18.88 10.27
N LYS A 654 5.11 -20.21 10.19
CA LYS A 654 4.44 -21.02 9.18
C LYS A 654 2.98 -21.19 9.56
N MET A 655 2.08 -21.13 8.58
CA MET A 655 0.65 -21.27 8.79
C MET A 655 -0.01 -22.08 7.68
N ASP A 656 -0.96 -22.92 8.09
CA ASP A 656 -1.82 -23.68 7.20
C ASP A 656 -3.26 -23.53 7.65
N PHE A 657 -4.16 -23.28 6.69
CA PHE A 657 -5.58 -23.20 6.94
C PHE A 657 -6.34 -24.16 6.02
N THR A 658 -7.31 -24.87 6.59
CA THR A 658 -8.24 -25.71 5.84
C THR A 658 -9.64 -25.52 6.39
N VAL A 659 -10.66 -25.58 5.53
CA VAL A 659 -12.04 -25.57 5.99
C VAL A 659 -12.55 -27.00 6.08
N ALA A 660 -13.01 -27.39 7.26
CA ALA A 660 -13.61 -28.70 7.50
C ALA A 660 -15.10 -28.55 7.83
N SER A 661 -15.93 -29.35 7.17
CA SER A 661 -17.31 -29.61 7.59
C SER A 661 -17.34 -30.86 8.46
N GLN A 662 -18.10 -30.81 9.55
CA GLN A 662 -18.32 -31.98 10.42
C GLN A 662 -19.23 -33.02 9.77
#